data_AF-A0A2S7K2Y6-F1
#
_entry.id   AF-A0A2S7K2Y6-F1
#
_cell.length_a   1.000
_cell.length_b   1.000
_cell.length_c   1.000
_cell.angle_alpha   90.00
_cell.angle_beta   90.00
_cell.angle_gamma   90.00
#
_symmetry.space_group_name_H-M   'P 1'
#
loop_
_entity.id
_entity.type
_entity.pdbx_description
1 polymer ?
#
loop_
_entity_poly.entity_id
_entity_poly.type
_entity_poly.pdbx_seq_one_letter_code
_entity_poly.pdbx_strand_id
1 'polypeptide(L)'
;MTGGRHLFLAGLLALTLSACLSACGGGAEETALPDPGTPPPAPPASSPLFKPVVRSLTASEVETIIAQAVGEANARSTPATIAVTDRVGNVLGVFVMNGARTTTTVREGPSGTPDTSLQGVEVPATLAAISKAITGAYLSSGGNAFSSRTASQIVQEHFPPAPSTTGLESGPLFGVQFSQLPCSDFATRFSMGGPGIGPNRAPLGLSADPGGFPLYKNGAVVGGIGIVTDDDYGFDPNILDVDESDEEAIAWAGAFGFTAPKEIRANRIFVDGTALRFTDAGNEDLMSDPASAPAYAAIAAGVEGDLTDVTAYFDGASGGGVYAGTAYGAESSGIRPATPAEYSNEDIYVLTDGAGTNRYPATGGTDGASVAAPLTAAEVTAILEEAYGVMTAARAQIRQPLESRAQVSISVVDTNGQILGIIRGPDAPIFGTDVSLQKARTAAFFSGAEAASDLTGTAGPAVAGFNTTKPVASYVQDVRDFIPDPAALTGTVAFADRSGGNLSRPYFPDGEVGTANGPLSLPITEWSPFATGLQSSLIVDNILEHVIHVLGGGADTAIGCTGLPDIPSLAGVQNRLQNGIQIFPGSVPVYRGDTLIGGVGVSGDGIDQDDMISFLGVHRAGERLNGALGNAPEAIRADQIVISVNGAPVRLRFVNCPFNPFVGSNEQNVCQGK
;
A
#
# COMPACT_ATOMS: atom_id res chain seq x y z
N MET A 1 32.84 -37.68 -44.44
CA MET A 1 34.19 -38.18 -44.81
C MET A 1 35.17 -37.02 -44.66
N THR A 2 36.46 -37.24 -44.35
CA THR A 2 37.59 -36.26 -44.39
C THR A 2 37.30 -34.83 -43.84
N GLY A 3 37.80 -34.36 -42.69
CA GLY A 3 39.05 -34.68 -41.96
C GLY A 3 40.18 -33.73 -42.40
N GLY A 4 40.96 -33.09 -41.52
CA GLY A 4 40.98 -33.08 -40.04
C GLY A 4 42.33 -32.50 -39.53
N ARG A 5 42.65 -32.70 -38.23
CA ARG A 5 43.94 -32.37 -37.55
C ARG A 5 44.22 -30.86 -37.34
N HIS A 6 44.91 -30.39 -36.29
CA HIS A 6 45.51 -30.99 -35.06
C HIS A 6 45.60 -29.88 -33.95
N LEU A 7 46.16 -30.01 -32.73
CA LEU A 7 47.12 -30.96 -32.16
C LEU A 7 46.81 -31.34 -30.67
N PHE A 8 47.77 -31.16 -29.75
CA PHE A 8 47.85 -31.49 -28.31
C PHE A 8 48.61 -30.34 -27.58
N LEU A 9 48.93 -30.27 -26.26
CA LEU A 9 48.80 -31.11 -25.03
C LEU A 9 48.20 -30.25 -23.88
N ALA A 10 47.64 -30.71 -22.75
CA ALA A 10 47.50 -32.02 -22.06
C ALA A 10 48.57 -32.42 -20.99
N GLY A 11 48.20 -32.31 -19.69
CA GLY A 11 48.87 -32.88 -18.49
C GLY A 11 48.06 -32.55 -17.22
N LEU A 12 47.42 -33.50 -16.51
CA LEU A 12 47.94 -34.50 -15.53
C LEU A 12 48.42 -33.87 -14.21
N LEU A 13 48.12 -34.38 -12.99
CA LEU A 13 47.35 -35.57 -12.55
C LEU A 13 46.76 -35.31 -11.13
N ALA A 14 46.04 -36.27 -10.51
CA ALA A 14 45.34 -36.12 -9.23
C ALA A 14 45.76 -37.14 -8.13
N LEU A 15 45.18 -36.95 -6.91
CA LEU A 15 44.81 -37.95 -5.88
C LEU A 15 45.70 -38.21 -4.61
N THR A 16 44.99 -38.61 -3.53
CA THR A 16 45.38 -39.37 -2.30
C THR A 16 46.13 -38.76 -1.10
N LEU A 17 45.34 -38.34 -0.10
CA LEU A 17 45.24 -38.84 1.29
C LEU A 17 46.46 -39.47 2.05
N SER A 18 46.74 -38.97 3.26
CA SER A 18 47.08 -39.74 4.50
C SER A 18 47.14 -38.82 5.74
N ALA A 19 47.12 -39.37 6.97
CA ALA A 19 47.04 -38.60 8.23
C ALA A 19 47.77 -39.27 9.41
N CYS A 20 48.18 -38.48 10.43
CA CYS A 20 48.17 -38.85 11.88
C CYS A 20 48.61 -37.71 12.83
N LEU A 21 47.95 -37.65 14.01
CA LEU A 21 48.35 -37.30 15.38
C LEU A 21 49.76 -36.70 15.70
N SER A 22 49.98 -35.90 16.76
CA SER A 22 49.13 -35.37 17.86
C SER A 22 49.84 -34.27 18.69
N ALA A 23 49.09 -33.52 19.51
CA ALA A 23 49.57 -32.84 20.73
C ALA A 23 48.41 -32.59 21.71
N CYS A 24 48.68 -32.53 23.02
CA CYS A 24 47.70 -32.28 24.08
C CYS A 24 48.03 -31.02 24.88
N GLY A 25 47.02 -30.37 25.48
CA GLY A 25 47.22 -29.29 26.45
C GLY A 25 45.89 -28.73 26.95
N GLY A 26 45.51 -29.09 28.18
CA GLY A 26 44.36 -28.51 28.88
C GLY A 26 44.79 -27.77 30.13
N GLY A 27 44.01 -26.77 30.54
CA GLY A 27 44.20 -25.99 31.77
C GLY A 27 42.86 -25.39 32.22
N ALA A 28 42.70 -25.20 33.52
CA ALA A 28 41.50 -24.65 34.15
C ALA A 28 41.89 -23.67 35.27
N GLU A 29 40.96 -22.76 35.61
CA GLU A 29 41.12 -21.66 36.57
C GLU A 29 42.12 -20.58 36.08
N GLU A 30 41.94 -19.28 36.31
CA GLU A 30 41.21 -18.56 37.38
C GLU A 30 40.12 -17.59 36.87
N THR A 31 39.27 -17.13 37.79
CA THR A 31 38.31 -16.02 37.57
C THR A 31 38.99 -14.66 37.68
N ALA A 32 39.36 -14.05 36.56
CA ALA A 32 39.75 -12.64 36.53
C ALA A 32 38.55 -11.73 36.84
N LEU A 33 38.72 -10.80 37.78
CA LEU A 33 37.75 -9.71 38.00
C LEU A 33 37.75 -8.77 36.79
N PRO A 34 36.59 -8.20 36.40
CA PRO A 34 36.53 -7.28 35.27
C PRO A 34 37.33 -6.01 35.53
N ASP A 35 38.06 -5.56 34.50
CA ASP A 35 38.81 -4.31 34.50
C ASP A 35 37.85 -3.10 34.61
N PRO A 36 38.02 -2.19 35.60
CA PRO A 36 37.23 -0.96 35.68
C PRO A 36 37.48 0.05 34.54
N GLY A 37 38.47 -0.21 33.67
CA GLY A 37 38.99 0.74 32.68
C GLY A 37 38.23 0.85 31.35
N THR A 38 37.40 -0.13 30.96
CA THR A 38 36.66 -0.04 29.68
C THR A 38 35.42 0.85 29.82
N PRO A 39 35.27 1.92 29.01
CA PRO A 39 33.99 2.61 28.89
C PRO A 39 32.89 1.62 28.45
N PRO A 40 31.61 1.82 28.84
CA PRO A 40 30.52 1.08 28.24
C PRO A 40 30.55 1.28 26.71
N PRO A 41 30.14 0.28 25.91
CA PRO A 41 30.05 0.44 24.46
C PRO A 41 29.29 1.72 24.11
N ALA A 42 29.81 2.48 23.13
CA ALA A 42 29.10 3.64 22.63
C ALA A 42 27.68 3.22 22.22
N PRO A 43 26.63 4.00 22.56
CA PRO A 43 25.27 3.71 22.11
C PRO A 43 25.26 3.50 20.59
N PRO A 44 24.42 2.57 20.08
CA PRO A 44 24.23 2.44 18.64
C PRO A 44 23.99 3.81 18.01
N ALA A 45 24.64 4.08 16.88
CA ALA A 45 24.46 5.34 16.17
C ALA A 45 22.96 5.57 15.93
N SER A 46 22.47 6.77 16.27
CA SER A 46 21.04 7.08 16.18
C SER A 46 20.55 6.83 14.75
N SER A 47 19.65 5.85 14.60
CA SER A 47 19.07 5.48 13.30
C SER A 47 18.57 6.73 12.57
N PRO A 48 18.88 6.91 11.27
CA PRO A 48 18.60 8.15 10.57
C PRO A 48 17.10 8.42 10.50
N LEU A 49 16.69 9.40 11.29
CA LEU A 49 15.33 9.93 11.28
C LEU A 49 15.17 10.90 10.10
N PHE A 50 14.40 10.46 9.11
CA PHE A 50 13.92 11.32 8.04
C PHE A 50 12.76 12.19 8.56
N LYS A 51 13.04 13.45 8.94
CA LYS A 51 12.00 14.49 9.02
C LYS A 51 11.91 15.17 7.64
N PRO A 52 10.80 15.06 6.89
CA PRO A 52 10.73 15.60 5.53
C PRO A 52 10.95 17.11 5.47
N VAL A 53 11.72 17.55 4.48
CA VAL A 53 12.01 18.97 4.26
C VAL A 53 10.79 19.63 3.60
N VAL A 54 10.28 20.70 4.20
CA VAL A 54 9.13 21.45 3.69
C VAL A 54 9.42 22.00 2.28
N ARG A 55 8.80 21.37 1.28
CA ARG A 55 8.97 21.59 -0.15
C ARG A 55 7.66 21.31 -0.89
N SER A 56 7.47 21.97 -2.02
CA SER A 56 6.43 21.68 -3.00
C SER A 56 6.85 22.13 -4.41
N LEU A 57 6.05 21.77 -5.41
CA LEU A 57 6.16 22.25 -6.79
C LEU A 57 5.53 23.65 -6.93
N THR A 58 6.17 24.57 -7.64
CA THR A 58 5.55 25.82 -8.09
C THR A 58 4.78 25.58 -9.40
N ALA A 59 3.81 26.43 -9.72
CA ALA A 59 3.07 26.35 -11.00
C ALA A 59 4.02 26.26 -12.21
N SER A 60 5.08 27.09 -12.24
CA SER A 60 6.11 27.06 -13.29
C SER A 60 6.92 25.77 -13.39
N GLU A 61 7.03 25.00 -12.29
CA GLU A 61 7.67 23.67 -12.32
C GLU A 61 6.70 22.64 -12.88
N VAL A 62 5.41 22.73 -12.56
CA VAL A 62 4.34 21.89 -13.17
C VAL A 62 4.23 22.17 -14.67
N GLU A 63 4.28 23.44 -15.09
CA GLU A 63 4.40 23.84 -16.51
C GLU A 63 5.61 23.20 -17.21
N THR A 64 6.75 23.13 -16.51
CA THR A 64 8.00 22.54 -17.03
C THR A 64 7.86 21.02 -17.17
N ILE A 65 7.36 20.34 -16.14
CA ILE A 65 7.11 18.88 -16.10
C ILE A 65 6.19 18.46 -17.26
N ILE A 66 5.09 19.19 -17.46
CA ILE A 66 4.15 18.93 -18.57
C ILE A 66 4.85 19.16 -19.92
N ALA A 67 5.57 20.27 -20.09
CA ALA A 67 6.20 20.59 -21.37
C ALA A 67 7.34 19.63 -21.76
N GLN A 68 8.02 19.05 -20.78
CA GLN A 68 9.02 18.00 -20.98
C GLN A 68 8.39 16.67 -21.43
N ALA A 69 7.27 16.26 -20.81
CA ALA A 69 6.50 15.11 -21.26
C ALA A 69 5.94 15.31 -22.69
N VAL A 70 5.35 16.47 -23.00
CA VAL A 70 4.86 16.80 -24.36
C VAL A 70 6.00 16.80 -25.39
N GLY A 71 7.19 17.29 -25.04
CA GLY A 71 8.36 17.27 -25.93
C GLY A 71 8.78 15.84 -26.33
N GLU A 72 8.77 14.90 -25.38
CA GLU A 72 9.10 13.49 -25.62
C GLU A 72 7.98 12.76 -26.38
N ALA A 73 6.73 13.00 -26.02
CA ALA A 73 5.55 12.45 -26.69
C ALA A 73 5.50 12.86 -28.19
N ASN A 74 5.84 14.11 -28.49
CA ASN A 74 5.95 14.60 -29.87
C ASN A 74 7.17 14.03 -30.61
N ALA A 75 8.29 13.76 -29.93
CA ALA A 75 9.44 13.09 -30.55
C ALA A 75 9.12 11.64 -30.92
N ARG A 76 8.29 10.95 -30.13
CA ARG A 76 7.74 9.61 -30.40
C ARG A 76 6.64 9.58 -31.46
N SER A 77 5.96 10.71 -31.67
CA SER A 77 4.69 10.81 -32.39
C SER A 77 3.53 10.06 -31.70
N THR A 78 3.55 10.01 -30.37
CA THR A 78 2.60 9.31 -29.50
C THR A 78 1.90 10.31 -28.56
N PRO A 79 0.76 10.91 -28.94
CA PRO A 79 0.08 11.92 -28.12
C PRO A 79 -0.45 11.36 -26.79
N ALA A 80 -0.13 12.03 -25.69
CA ALA A 80 -0.39 11.56 -24.33
C ALA A 80 -1.46 12.37 -23.57
N THR A 81 -2.08 11.73 -22.58
CA THR A 81 -2.70 12.39 -21.43
C THR A 81 -1.69 12.41 -20.28
N ILE A 82 -1.46 13.60 -19.71
CA ILE A 82 -0.40 13.87 -18.72
C ILE A 82 -1.05 14.42 -17.45
N ALA A 83 -0.86 13.76 -16.31
CA ALA A 83 -1.31 14.26 -15.01
C ALA A 83 -0.12 14.52 -14.07
N VAL A 84 -0.18 15.62 -13.31
CA VAL A 84 0.80 15.98 -12.28
C VAL A 84 0.09 16.24 -10.95
N THR A 85 0.60 15.66 -9.87
CA THR A 85 0.05 15.78 -8.51
C THR A 85 1.07 16.32 -7.51
N ASP A 86 0.61 16.92 -6.41
CA ASP A 86 1.45 17.19 -5.24
C ASP A 86 1.59 15.96 -4.32
N ARG A 87 2.47 16.06 -3.32
CA ARG A 87 2.76 14.97 -2.36
C ARG A 87 1.51 14.43 -1.67
N VAL A 88 0.46 15.24 -1.46
CA VAL A 88 -0.79 14.83 -0.79
C VAL A 88 -1.96 14.65 -1.76
N GLY A 89 -1.65 14.45 -3.04
CA GLY A 89 -2.59 14.01 -4.08
C GLY A 89 -3.43 15.12 -4.70
N ASN A 90 -3.17 16.40 -4.39
CA ASN A 90 -3.83 17.48 -5.13
C ASN A 90 -3.38 17.43 -6.59
N VAL A 91 -4.33 17.38 -7.53
CA VAL A 91 -4.00 17.45 -8.96
C VAL A 91 -3.63 18.89 -9.30
N LEU A 92 -2.43 19.07 -9.88
CA LEU A 92 -1.86 20.38 -10.19
C LEU A 92 -2.03 20.75 -11.67
N GLY A 93 -2.14 19.74 -12.53
CA GLY A 93 -2.42 19.92 -13.95
C GLY A 93 -2.78 18.59 -14.60
N VAL A 94 -3.75 18.63 -15.52
CA VAL A 94 -4.06 17.53 -16.45
C VAL A 94 -4.02 18.11 -17.86
N PHE A 95 -3.04 17.71 -18.65
CA PHE A 95 -2.86 18.17 -20.03
C PHE A 95 -3.16 17.02 -20.98
N VAL A 96 -4.04 17.26 -21.96
CA VAL A 96 -4.43 16.27 -22.97
C VAL A 96 -3.90 16.74 -24.32
N MET A 97 -3.02 15.95 -24.94
CA MET A 97 -2.44 16.29 -26.24
C MET A 97 -3.45 16.15 -27.38
N ASN A 98 -3.23 16.91 -28.44
CA ASN A 98 -4.00 16.86 -29.68
C ASN A 98 -3.94 15.45 -30.29
N GLY A 99 -5.07 14.73 -30.27
CA GLY A 99 -5.16 13.35 -30.76
C GLY A 99 -4.78 12.27 -29.75
N ALA A 100 -4.55 12.62 -28.48
CA ALA A 100 -4.41 11.64 -27.40
C ALA A 100 -5.71 10.86 -27.19
N ARG A 101 -5.60 9.65 -26.66
CA ARG A 101 -6.76 8.82 -26.34
C ARG A 101 -7.57 9.43 -25.20
N THR A 102 -8.89 9.44 -25.35
CA THR A 102 -9.83 9.87 -24.30
C THR A 102 -10.08 8.79 -23.24
N THR A 103 -9.86 7.53 -23.62
CA THR A 103 -10.15 6.34 -22.81
C THR A 103 -9.06 5.27 -22.95
N THR A 104 -8.92 4.47 -21.91
CA THR A 104 -8.10 3.26 -21.82
C THR A 104 -8.91 2.15 -21.13
N THR A 105 -8.56 0.89 -21.32
CA THR A 105 -9.31 -0.26 -20.81
C THR A 105 -8.55 -0.88 -19.65
N VAL A 106 -9.19 -1.09 -18.51
CA VAL A 106 -8.60 -1.88 -17.43
C VAL A 106 -8.42 -3.32 -17.92
N ARG A 107 -7.21 -3.87 -17.83
CA ARG A 107 -6.87 -5.14 -18.50
C ARG A 107 -7.83 -6.29 -18.18
N GLU A 108 -8.17 -7.08 -19.20
CA GLU A 108 -8.96 -8.31 -19.05
C GLU A 108 -8.27 -9.37 -18.19
N GLY A 109 -9.07 -10.24 -17.56
CA GLY A 109 -8.57 -11.36 -16.77
C GLY A 109 -8.09 -12.56 -17.60
N PRO A 110 -7.44 -13.57 -16.97
CA PRO A 110 -6.81 -14.70 -17.66
C PRO A 110 -7.75 -15.55 -18.56
N SER A 111 -9.06 -15.44 -18.38
CA SER A 111 -10.08 -16.11 -19.19
C SER A 111 -10.53 -15.35 -20.44
N GLY A 112 -10.12 -14.08 -20.62
CA GLY A 112 -10.68 -13.20 -21.66
C GLY A 112 -12.19 -12.94 -21.48
N THR A 113 -12.67 -13.00 -20.23
CA THR A 113 -14.05 -12.65 -19.86
C THR A 113 -14.06 -11.23 -19.30
N PRO A 114 -14.65 -10.24 -20.02
CA PRO A 114 -14.82 -8.90 -19.48
C PRO A 114 -15.85 -8.87 -18.34
N ASP A 115 -15.93 -7.74 -17.66
CA ASP A 115 -16.87 -7.42 -16.59
C ASP A 115 -16.69 -8.23 -15.29
N THR A 116 -15.60 -8.96 -15.10
CA THR A 116 -15.25 -9.56 -13.79
C THR A 116 -14.50 -8.52 -12.96
N SER A 117 -15.19 -7.87 -12.02
CA SER A 117 -14.68 -6.75 -11.19
C SER A 117 -14.41 -5.50 -12.04
N LEU A 118 -13.17 -5.00 -12.09
CA LEU A 118 -12.82 -3.89 -12.98
C LEU A 118 -12.28 -4.37 -14.34
N GLN A 119 -12.12 -5.68 -14.57
CA GLN A 119 -11.48 -6.21 -15.78
C GLN A 119 -12.33 -5.96 -17.03
N GLY A 120 -11.73 -5.42 -18.08
CA GLY A 120 -12.42 -5.05 -19.33
C GLY A 120 -13.19 -3.72 -19.26
N VAL A 121 -13.18 -3.00 -18.14
CA VAL A 121 -13.90 -1.73 -17.99
C VAL A 121 -13.15 -0.60 -18.71
N GLU A 122 -13.81 0.07 -19.65
CA GLU A 122 -13.29 1.31 -20.25
C GLU A 122 -13.38 2.47 -19.25
N VAL A 123 -12.26 3.16 -19.02
CA VAL A 123 -12.14 4.30 -18.10
C VAL A 123 -11.54 5.52 -18.80
N PRO A 124 -11.85 6.76 -18.36
CA PRO A 124 -11.22 7.96 -18.91
C PRO A 124 -9.70 7.95 -18.72
N ALA A 125 -8.95 8.26 -19.77
CA ALA A 125 -7.48 8.32 -19.73
C ALA A 125 -6.96 9.32 -18.69
N THR A 126 -7.72 10.38 -18.40
CA THR A 126 -7.44 11.35 -17.35
C THR A 126 -7.48 10.73 -15.94
N LEU A 127 -8.40 9.81 -15.66
CA LEU A 127 -8.48 9.12 -14.37
C LEU A 127 -7.36 8.09 -14.21
N ALA A 128 -7.01 7.37 -15.28
CA ALA A 128 -5.85 6.48 -15.30
C ALA A 128 -4.53 7.25 -15.07
N ALA A 129 -4.33 8.38 -15.75
CA ALA A 129 -3.16 9.25 -15.57
C ALA A 129 -3.06 9.82 -14.14
N ILE A 130 -4.17 10.31 -13.57
CA ILE A 130 -4.21 10.77 -12.17
C ILE A 130 -3.87 9.61 -11.21
N SER A 131 -4.39 8.40 -11.45
CA SER A 131 -4.11 7.23 -10.59
C SER A 131 -2.63 6.83 -10.65
N LYS A 132 -2.00 6.84 -11.83
CA LYS A 132 -0.54 6.65 -12.01
C LYS A 132 0.28 7.71 -11.26
N ALA A 133 -0.10 8.99 -11.37
CA ALA A 133 0.56 10.09 -10.68
C ALA A 133 0.46 9.95 -9.14
N ILE A 134 -0.72 9.57 -8.63
CA ILE A 134 -0.92 9.34 -7.19
C ILE A 134 -0.12 8.12 -6.70
N THR A 135 -0.06 7.01 -7.44
CA THR A 135 0.78 5.85 -7.08
C THR A 135 2.23 6.26 -6.83
N GLY A 136 2.85 6.99 -7.77
CA GLY A 136 4.21 7.51 -7.59
C GLY A 136 4.32 8.42 -6.36
N ALA A 137 3.44 9.42 -6.26
CA ALA A 137 3.42 10.39 -5.16
C ALA A 137 3.23 9.75 -3.77
N TYR A 138 2.47 8.65 -3.66
CA TYR A 138 2.04 8.06 -2.38
C TYR A 138 2.88 6.88 -1.89
N LEU A 139 3.37 6.00 -2.79
CA LEU A 139 4.22 4.85 -2.42
C LEU A 139 5.63 5.28 -1.96
N SER A 140 6.06 6.47 -2.36
CA SER A 140 7.41 7.00 -2.10
C SER A 140 7.56 7.74 -0.76
N SER A 141 8.80 7.88 -0.30
CA SER A 141 9.23 8.62 0.90
C SER A 141 10.67 9.15 0.74
N GLY A 142 11.24 9.81 1.75
CA GLY A 142 12.67 10.14 1.79
C GLY A 142 13.61 8.92 1.89
N GLY A 143 13.09 7.75 2.26
CA GLY A 143 13.86 6.50 2.36
C GLY A 143 13.63 5.48 1.24
N ASN A 144 12.58 5.63 0.41
CA ASN A 144 12.26 4.72 -0.70
C ASN A 144 11.58 5.48 -1.85
N ALA A 145 11.92 5.16 -3.09
CA ALA A 145 11.26 5.67 -4.29
C ALA A 145 10.71 4.52 -5.13
N PHE A 146 9.39 4.45 -5.21
CA PHE A 146 8.63 3.43 -5.93
C PHE A 146 7.78 4.09 -7.02
N SER A 147 7.68 3.43 -8.17
CA SER A 147 6.85 3.81 -9.32
C SER A 147 5.60 2.93 -9.40
N SER A 148 4.74 3.17 -10.40
CA SER A 148 3.68 2.22 -10.73
C SER A 148 4.20 0.90 -11.32
N ARG A 149 5.38 0.87 -11.97
CA ARG A 149 6.06 -0.41 -12.28
C ARG A 149 6.52 -1.14 -11.01
N THR A 150 6.95 -0.42 -9.97
CA THR A 150 7.20 -1.05 -8.66
C THR A 150 5.91 -1.60 -8.06
N ALA A 151 4.78 -0.89 -8.21
CA ALA A 151 3.47 -1.36 -7.79
C ALA A 151 3.09 -2.65 -8.54
N SER A 152 3.23 -2.69 -9.88
CA SER A 152 3.01 -3.88 -10.71
C SER A 152 3.63 -5.14 -10.11
N GLN A 153 4.92 -5.07 -9.78
CA GLN A 153 5.70 -6.23 -9.34
C GLN A 153 5.21 -6.79 -8.00
N ILE A 154 4.74 -5.95 -7.08
CA ILE A 154 4.47 -6.34 -5.69
C ILE A 154 3.01 -6.70 -5.40
N VAL A 155 2.15 -6.76 -6.43
CA VAL A 155 0.70 -6.97 -6.27
C VAL A 155 0.12 -8.23 -6.93
N GLN A 156 0.96 -9.02 -7.60
CA GLN A 156 0.55 -10.18 -8.41
C GLN A 156 0.51 -11.51 -7.63
N GLU A 157 -0.07 -12.54 -8.25
CA GLU A 157 -0.27 -13.89 -7.69
C GLU A 157 1.03 -14.64 -7.36
N HIS A 158 2.14 -14.23 -7.98
CA HIS A 158 3.50 -14.74 -7.76
C HIS A 158 4.50 -13.59 -7.67
N PHE A 159 5.52 -13.75 -6.82
CA PHE A 159 6.56 -12.76 -6.60
C PHE A 159 7.97 -13.35 -6.75
N PRO A 160 8.87 -12.70 -7.52
CA PRO A 160 8.53 -11.73 -8.55
C PRO A 160 7.64 -12.38 -9.64
N PRO A 161 6.81 -11.60 -10.36
CA PRO A 161 6.02 -12.13 -11.47
C PRO A 161 6.93 -12.46 -12.65
N ALA A 162 6.99 -13.74 -13.02
CA ALA A 162 7.68 -14.24 -14.21
C ALA A 162 7.28 -15.70 -14.53
N PRO A 163 7.41 -16.16 -15.79
CA PRO A 163 7.20 -17.57 -16.16
C PRO A 163 8.16 -18.57 -15.47
N SER A 164 9.24 -18.11 -14.84
CA SER A 164 10.18 -18.95 -14.08
C SER A 164 9.90 -19.03 -12.58
N THR A 165 8.93 -18.27 -12.08
CA THR A 165 8.60 -18.12 -10.64
C THR A 165 7.16 -18.49 -10.31
N THR A 166 6.41 -19.02 -11.27
CA THR A 166 5.16 -19.77 -11.04
C THR A 166 5.40 -20.85 -9.97
N GLY A 167 4.77 -20.69 -8.81
CA GLY A 167 5.01 -21.53 -7.62
C GLY A 167 5.72 -20.84 -6.44
N LEU A 168 6.06 -19.56 -6.57
CA LEU A 168 6.45 -18.71 -5.43
C LEU A 168 5.23 -17.99 -4.84
N GLU A 169 5.39 -17.45 -3.63
CA GLU A 169 4.42 -16.64 -2.90
C GLU A 169 3.86 -15.46 -3.70
N SER A 170 2.61 -15.04 -3.45
CA SER A 170 2.06 -13.82 -4.06
C SER A 170 2.67 -12.54 -3.47
N GLY A 171 2.70 -11.48 -4.28
CA GLY A 171 3.30 -10.18 -3.97
C GLY A 171 2.91 -9.63 -2.60
N PRO A 172 3.85 -9.00 -1.87
CA PRO A 172 3.66 -8.64 -0.47
C PRO A 172 2.50 -7.67 -0.24
N LEU A 173 2.13 -6.86 -1.25
CA LEU A 173 1.04 -5.90 -1.19
C LEU A 173 -0.11 -6.23 -2.16
N PHE A 174 -0.33 -7.52 -2.49
CA PHE A 174 -1.43 -7.93 -3.38
C PHE A 174 -2.79 -7.34 -2.95
N GLY A 175 -3.44 -6.61 -3.86
CA GLY A 175 -4.67 -5.88 -3.58
C GLY A 175 -4.51 -4.52 -2.89
N VAL A 176 -3.32 -3.89 -2.89
CA VAL A 176 -3.15 -2.48 -2.43
C VAL A 176 -3.81 -1.47 -3.39
N GLN A 177 -4.08 -1.89 -4.62
CA GLN A 177 -4.79 -1.13 -5.64
C GLN A 177 -6.13 -0.61 -5.12
N PHE A 178 -6.84 -1.43 -4.34
CA PHE A 178 -8.12 -1.10 -3.74
C PHE A 178 -7.99 -0.28 -2.44
N SER A 179 -7.14 0.74 -2.45
CA SER A 179 -6.94 1.72 -1.37
C SER A 179 -6.93 3.14 -1.93
N GLN A 180 -7.06 4.15 -1.05
CA GLN A 180 -7.20 5.58 -1.42
C GLN A 180 -8.42 5.84 -2.33
N LEU A 181 -9.46 5.03 -2.16
CA LEU A 181 -10.62 4.92 -3.06
C LEU A 181 -11.47 6.21 -3.12
N PRO A 182 -12.19 6.48 -4.24
CA PRO A 182 -12.95 7.71 -4.43
C PRO A 182 -14.11 7.90 -3.44
N CYS A 183 -14.54 6.82 -2.81
CA CYS A 183 -15.60 6.69 -1.83
C CYS A 183 -15.14 6.75 -0.36
N SER A 184 -13.82 6.75 -0.08
CA SER A 184 -13.27 6.64 1.29
C SER A 184 -13.75 7.78 2.19
N ASP A 185 -14.03 7.45 3.47
CA ASP A 185 -14.37 8.40 4.53
C ASP A 185 -13.14 9.08 5.17
N PHE A 186 -11.94 8.59 4.85
CA PHE A 186 -10.67 9.18 5.25
C PHE A 186 -10.11 10.14 4.18
N ALA A 187 -10.16 9.73 2.92
CA ALA A 187 -9.58 10.50 1.82
C ALA A 187 -10.37 11.79 1.56
N THR A 188 -9.66 12.91 1.31
CA THR A 188 -10.32 14.19 1.03
C THR A 188 -10.89 14.20 -0.39
N ARG A 189 -12.08 14.81 -0.52
CA ARG A 189 -12.68 15.10 -1.82
C ARG A 189 -12.26 16.49 -2.28
N PHE A 190 -12.02 16.60 -3.58
CA PHE A 190 -11.68 17.84 -4.26
C PHE A 190 -12.69 18.97 -3.97
N SER A 191 -12.18 20.20 -3.87
CA SER A 191 -12.96 21.43 -3.79
C SER A 191 -12.44 22.42 -4.83
N MET A 192 -13.34 23.12 -5.52
CA MET A 192 -12.96 24.11 -6.54
C MET A 192 -12.17 25.28 -5.93
N GLY A 193 -11.26 25.85 -6.72
CA GLY A 193 -10.34 26.92 -6.31
C GLY A 193 -8.91 26.48 -6.01
N GLY A 194 -8.54 25.24 -6.34
CA GLY A 194 -7.17 24.72 -6.28
C GLY A 194 -6.83 23.85 -5.06
N PRO A 195 -5.53 23.57 -4.84
CA PRO A 195 -5.05 22.56 -3.88
C PRO A 195 -5.47 22.80 -2.43
N GLY A 196 -5.90 21.73 -1.76
CA GLY A 196 -6.34 21.73 -0.37
C GLY A 196 -5.61 20.70 0.49
N ILE A 197 -6.19 20.42 1.66
CA ILE A 197 -5.68 19.41 2.58
C ILE A 197 -5.84 17.99 2.01
N GLY A 198 -4.85 17.12 2.24
CA GLY A 198 -4.89 15.72 1.85
C GLY A 198 -4.95 14.76 3.06
N PRO A 199 -4.69 13.45 2.83
CA PRO A 199 -4.50 12.81 1.52
C PRO A 199 -5.77 12.87 0.68
N ASN A 200 -5.65 13.31 -0.58
CA ASN A 200 -6.74 13.29 -1.54
C ASN A 200 -6.97 11.87 -2.09
N ARG A 201 -8.21 11.59 -2.51
CA ARG A 201 -8.60 10.32 -3.13
C ARG A 201 -7.97 10.09 -4.51
N ALA A 202 -7.78 8.84 -4.89
CA ALA A 202 -7.42 8.40 -6.24
C ALA A 202 -8.66 7.85 -6.96
N PRO A 203 -8.89 8.18 -8.25
CA PRO A 203 -10.14 7.83 -8.93
C PRO A 203 -10.32 6.34 -9.20
N LEU A 204 -9.24 5.61 -9.48
CA LEU A 204 -9.26 4.15 -9.73
C LEU A 204 -8.52 3.37 -8.63
N GLY A 205 -8.31 4.00 -7.47
CA GLY A 205 -7.37 3.51 -6.46
C GLY A 205 -5.90 3.67 -6.90
N LEU A 206 -5.00 2.83 -6.38
CA LEU A 206 -3.59 2.84 -6.80
C LEU A 206 -3.40 2.03 -8.08
N SER A 207 -2.77 2.66 -9.07
CA SER A 207 -2.40 2.01 -10.32
C SER A 207 -1.26 1.00 -10.14
N ALA A 208 -1.42 -0.18 -10.75
CA ALA A 208 -0.37 -1.18 -10.97
C ALA A 208 0.30 -1.06 -12.36
N ASP A 209 -0.10 -0.05 -13.13
CA ASP A 209 0.19 0.08 -14.56
C ASP A 209 1.37 1.06 -14.79
N PRO A 210 2.43 0.72 -15.55
CA PRO A 210 3.60 1.58 -15.76
C PRO A 210 3.31 3.02 -16.24
N GLY A 211 4.33 3.88 -16.25
CA GLY A 211 4.18 5.31 -16.61
C GLY A 211 3.83 6.26 -15.46
N GLY A 212 3.87 5.81 -14.20
CA GLY A 212 3.67 6.63 -13.00
C GLY A 212 4.95 6.77 -12.15
N PHE A 213 5.50 7.98 -12.03
CA PHE A 213 6.74 8.25 -11.27
C PHE A 213 6.60 9.25 -10.12
N PRO A 214 7.35 9.08 -9.02
CA PRO A 214 7.47 10.07 -7.96
C PRO A 214 8.37 11.24 -8.37
N LEU A 215 7.93 12.46 -8.04
CA LEU A 215 8.66 13.70 -8.24
C LEU A 215 9.36 14.14 -6.94
N TYR A 216 10.64 14.46 -7.04
CA TYR A 216 11.54 14.83 -5.95
C TYR A 216 12.19 16.20 -6.19
N LYS A 217 12.29 17.02 -5.14
CA LYS A 217 12.92 18.34 -5.19
C LYS A 217 13.97 18.46 -4.10
N ASN A 218 15.25 18.40 -4.50
CA ASN A 218 16.40 18.33 -3.59
C ASN A 218 16.30 17.17 -2.57
N GLY A 219 15.86 15.99 -3.02
CA GLY A 219 15.77 14.77 -2.20
C GLY A 219 14.48 14.61 -1.38
N ALA A 220 13.62 15.62 -1.30
CA ALA A 220 12.28 15.48 -0.70
C ALA A 220 11.23 15.13 -1.77
N VAL A 221 10.33 14.18 -1.49
CA VAL A 221 9.16 13.89 -2.35
C VAL A 221 8.24 15.12 -2.37
N VAL A 222 7.87 15.59 -3.56
CA VAL A 222 6.98 16.77 -3.74
C VAL A 222 5.72 16.47 -4.54
N GLY A 223 5.62 15.31 -5.19
CA GLY A 223 4.50 14.98 -6.06
C GLY A 223 4.69 13.71 -6.87
N GLY A 224 3.91 13.58 -7.93
CA GLY A 224 4.03 12.51 -8.93
C GLY A 224 3.62 12.98 -10.33
N ILE A 225 4.07 12.24 -11.34
CA ILE A 225 3.62 12.34 -12.74
C ILE A 225 3.02 11.00 -13.16
N GLY A 226 1.96 11.03 -13.97
CA GLY A 226 1.34 9.86 -14.57
C GLY A 226 0.97 10.12 -16.02
N ILE A 227 1.23 9.15 -16.89
CA ILE A 227 1.05 9.22 -18.35
C ILE A 227 0.05 8.15 -18.81
N VAL A 228 -0.77 8.48 -19.81
CA VAL A 228 -1.55 7.50 -20.58
C VAL A 228 -1.43 7.77 -22.07
N THR A 229 -1.08 6.76 -22.88
CA THR A 229 -1.02 6.82 -24.35
C THR A 229 -1.83 5.75 -25.06
N ASP A 230 -2.01 4.56 -24.48
CA ASP A 230 -2.65 3.40 -25.13
C ASP A 230 -3.99 2.99 -24.47
N ASP A 231 -4.50 1.79 -24.79
CA ASP A 231 -5.74 1.21 -24.28
C ASP A 231 -5.61 0.07 -23.24
N ASP A 232 -4.43 -0.16 -22.67
CA ASP A 232 -4.21 -1.22 -21.68
C ASP A 232 -3.78 -0.67 -20.31
N TYR A 233 -4.76 -0.27 -19.48
CA TYR A 233 -4.52 0.03 -18.07
C TYR A 233 -4.26 -1.27 -17.31
N GLY A 234 -3.00 -1.70 -17.32
CA GLY A 234 -2.57 -3.07 -17.06
C GLY A 234 -1.58 -3.23 -15.90
N PHE A 235 -0.62 -4.12 -16.12
CA PHE A 235 0.48 -4.48 -15.22
C PHE A 235 1.56 -5.24 -16.02
N ASP A 236 2.82 -5.18 -15.60
CA ASP A 236 3.95 -6.00 -16.10
C ASP A 236 3.93 -7.40 -15.43
N PRO A 237 3.65 -8.50 -16.15
CA PRO A 237 3.63 -9.86 -15.60
C PRO A 237 4.98 -10.61 -15.70
N ASN A 238 6.06 -9.97 -16.14
CA ASN A 238 7.33 -10.62 -16.41
C ASN A 238 8.56 -9.75 -16.12
N ILE A 239 9.23 -9.99 -14.98
CA ILE A 239 10.48 -9.26 -14.65
C ILE A 239 11.73 -9.66 -15.46
N LEU A 240 11.60 -10.46 -16.53
CA LEU A 240 12.74 -11.09 -17.23
C LEU A 240 13.12 -10.45 -18.57
N ASP A 241 12.16 -9.82 -19.25
CA ASP A 241 12.35 -8.93 -20.40
C ASP A 241 12.40 -7.46 -19.93
N VAL A 242 12.43 -6.51 -20.86
CA VAL A 242 12.42 -5.06 -20.61
C VAL A 242 11.42 -4.45 -21.60
N ASP A 243 10.46 -3.69 -21.11
CA ASP A 243 9.40 -3.12 -21.95
C ASP A 243 9.86 -1.85 -22.67
N GLU A 244 9.62 -1.78 -23.98
CA GLU A 244 9.67 -0.52 -24.74
C GLU A 244 8.37 0.28 -24.48
N SER A 245 8.24 0.84 -23.27
CA SER A 245 7.08 1.65 -22.86
C SER A 245 7.26 3.14 -23.20
N ASP A 246 6.46 3.63 -24.16
CA ASP A 246 6.35 5.06 -24.46
C ASP A 246 5.91 5.86 -23.24
N GLU A 247 4.99 5.33 -22.43
CA GLU A 247 4.48 5.99 -21.23
C GLU A 247 5.55 6.20 -20.16
N GLU A 248 6.38 5.18 -19.88
CA GLU A 248 7.51 5.36 -18.96
C GLU A 248 8.55 6.33 -19.52
N ALA A 249 8.85 6.31 -20.82
CA ALA A 249 9.81 7.24 -21.40
C ALA A 249 9.30 8.70 -21.35
N ILE A 250 8.03 8.94 -21.68
CA ILE A 250 7.36 10.24 -21.57
C ILE A 250 7.30 10.70 -20.10
N ALA A 251 7.00 9.79 -19.17
CA ALA A 251 6.98 10.08 -17.73
C ALA A 251 8.41 10.39 -17.21
N TRP A 252 9.43 9.72 -17.75
CA TRP A 252 10.83 9.93 -17.42
C TRP A 252 11.34 11.30 -17.89
N ALA A 253 10.98 11.68 -19.11
CA ALA A 253 11.24 13.01 -19.64
C ALA A 253 10.53 14.09 -18.79
N GLY A 254 9.24 13.92 -18.48
CA GLY A 254 8.50 14.83 -17.60
C GLY A 254 9.06 14.92 -16.18
N ALA A 255 9.67 13.84 -15.67
CA ALA A 255 10.37 13.83 -14.38
C ALA A 255 11.79 14.43 -14.43
N PHE A 256 12.26 14.97 -15.57
CA PHE A 256 13.62 15.52 -15.69
C PHE A 256 13.86 16.68 -14.71
N GLY A 257 14.99 16.66 -14.01
CA GLY A 257 15.28 17.58 -12.90
C GLY A 257 14.55 17.25 -11.59
N PHE A 258 13.51 16.41 -11.64
CA PHE A 258 12.71 15.96 -10.49
C PHE A 258 12.83 14.45 -10.20
N THR A 259 13.69 13.71 -10.90
CA THR A 259 13.82 12.25 -10.72
C THR A 259 14.26 11.87 -9.29
N ALA A 260 13.76 10.74 -8.78
CA ALA A 260 14.16 10.19 -7.49
C ALA A 260 15.68 9.99 -7.32
N PRO A 261 16.26 10.19 -6.12
CA PRO A 261 17.66 9.86 -5.84
C PRO A 261 17.99 8.39 -6.15
N LYS A 262 19.13 8.12 -6.80
CA LYS A 262 19.50 6.79 -7.33
C LYS A 262 19.78 5.74 -6.24
N GLU A 263 19.88 6.20 -5.00
CA GLU A 263 20.23 5.46 -3.80
C GLU A 263 18.99 4.85 -3.13
N ILE A 264 17.80 5.43 -3.34
CA ILE A 264 16.53 5.00 -2.72
C ILE A 264 15.51 4.42 -3.71
N ARG A 265 15.81 4.42 -5.03
CA ARG A 265 14.97 3.79 -6.07
C ARG A 265 14.75 2.30 -5.78
N ALA A 266 13.61 1.77 -6.22
CA ALA A 266 13.22 0.37 -6.03
C ALA A 266 14.34 -0.64 -6.35
N ASN A 267 15.13 -0.40 -7.39
CA ASN A 267 16.27 -1.25 -7.79
C ASN A 267 17.50 -1.19 -6.86
N ARG A 268 17.36 -0.56 -5.68
CA ARG A 268 18.29 -0.60 -4.53
C ARG A 268 17.67 -1.29 -3.30
N ILE A 269 16.44 -1.77 -3.41
CA ILE A 269 15.64 -2.31 -2.32
C ILE A 269 15.31 -3.76 -2.68
N PHE A 270 15.41 -4.64 -1.68
CA PHE A 270 15.25 -6.09 -1.85
C PHE A 270 14.15 -6.60 -0.93
N VAL A 271 13.26 -7.43 -1.48
CA VAL A 271 12.23 -8.16 -0.75
C VAL A 271 12.43 -9.64 -1.08
N ASP A 272 12.59 -10.48 -0.05
CA ASP A 272 12.82 -11.93 -0.18
C ASP A 272 13.97 -12.31 -1.14
N GLY A 273 15.02 -11.48 -1.18
CA GLY A 273 16.20 -11.62 -2.05
C GLY A 273 16.02 -11.08 -3.47
N THR A 274 14.80 -10.74 -3.86
CA THR A 274 14.44 -10.16 -5.16
C THR A 274 14.61 -8.64 -5.14
N ALA A 275 15.30 -8.08 -6.14
CA ALA A 275 15.38 -6.64 -6.33
C ALA A 275 14.06 -6.08 -6.90
N LEU A 276 13.62 -4.92 -6.41
CA LEU A 276 12.40 -4.29 -6.94
C LEU A 276 12.66 -3.49 -8.22
N ARG A 277 11.69 -3.49 -9.14
CA ARG A 277 11.76 -2.84 -10.46
C ARG A 277 11.31 -1.38 -10.34
N PHE A 278 12.11 -0.42 -10.81
CA PHE A 278 11.78 1.02 -10.71
C PHE A 278 11.25 1.62 -12.01
N THR A 279 11.83 1.26 -13.15
CA THR A 279 11.51 1.76 -14.49
C THR A 279 12.19 0.84 -15.48
N ASP A 280 11.64 0.71 -16.69
CA ASP A 280 12.37 0.16 -17.84
C ASP A 280 12.91 1.25 -18.78
N ALA A 281 12.34 2.45 -18.75
CA ALA A 281 12.88 3.61 -19.46
C ALA A 281 14.01 4.31 -18.66
N GLY A 282 15.08 4.66 -19.37
CA GLY A 282 16.22 5.45 -18.90
C GLY A 282 16.41 6.77 -19.64
N ASN A 283 17.62 7.33 -19.58
CA ASN A 283 18.01 8.51 -20.35
C ASN A 283 18.42 8.12 -21.79
N GLU A 284 18.85 6.88 -21.96
CA GLU A 284 19.30 6.26 -23.21
C GLU A 284 18.15 6.00 -24.21
N ASP A 285 16.91 5.88 -23.72
CA ASP A 285 15.74 5.56 -24.53
C ASP A 285 14.95 6.79 -25.01
N LEU A 286 15.32 8.00 -24.52
CA LEU A 286 14.64 9.25 -24.85
C LEU A 286 14.90 9.69 -26.30
N MET A 287 13.84 10.13 -26.97
CA MET A 287 13.88 10.64 -28.35
C MET A 287 14.04 12.16 -28.42
N SER A 288 13.83 12.87 -27.30
CA SER A 288 14.07 14.30 -27.11
C SER A 288 15.16 14.57 -26.06
N ASP A 289 15.64 15.81 -25.97
CA ASP A 289 16.38 16.30 -24.81
C ASP A 289 15.44 17.13 -23.91
N PRO A 290 15.04 16.64 -22.72
CA PRO A 290 14.16 17.38 -21.82
C PRO A 290 14.74 18.70 -21.29
N ALA A 291 16.04 18.94 -21.39
CA ALA A 291 16.64 20.25 -21.11
C ALA A 291 16.40 21.28 -22.23
N SER A 292 15.95 20.82 -23.41
CA SER A 292 15.62 21.62 -24.59
C SER A 292 14.11 21.75 -24.86
N ALA A 293 13.28 21.22 -23.97
CA ALA A 293 11.82 21.22 -24.10
C ALA A 293 11.25 22.64 -24.33
N PRO A 294 10.16 22.78 -25.12
CA PRO A 294 9.52 24.07 -25.36
C PRO A 294 8.96 24.67 -24.06
N ALA A 295 8.81 26.00 -24.01
CA ALA A 295 8.07 26.63 -22.92
C ALA A 295 6.59 26.25 -22.98
N TYR A 296 5.93 26.07 -21.83
CA TYR A 296 4.52 25.66 -21.74
C TYR A 296 3.56 26.53 -22.58
N ALA A 297 3.79 27.85 -22.61
CA ALA A 297 3.02 28.80 -23.42
C ALA A 297 3.20 28.64 -24.95
N ALA A 298 4.07 27.75 -25.42
CA ALA A 298 4.24 27.38 -26.83
C ALA A 298 3.61 26.03 -27.20
N ILE A 299 3.08 25.28 -26.23
CA ILE A 299 2.41 23.97 -26.44
C ILE A 299 0.92 23.98 -26.07
N ALA A 300 0.51 24.83 -25.13
CA ALA A 300 -0.89 24.98 -24.70
C ALA A 300 -1.71 25.85 -25.69
N ALA A 301 -3.00 26.05 -25.39
CA ALA A 301 -3.95 26.79 -26.23
C ALA A 301 -4.16 26.13 -27.61
N GLY A 302 -4.30 24.80 -27.59
CA GLY A 302 -4.60 23.96 -28.74
C GLY A 302 -3.44 23.74 -29.73
N VAL A 303 -2.21 24.12 -29.39
CA VAL A 303 -1.03 23.92 -30.28
C VAL A 303 -0.62 22.45 -30.31
N GLU A 304 -0.17 21.92 -29.18
CA GLU A 304 0.10 20.48 -28.98
C GLU A 304 -0.97 19.80 -28.12
N GLY A 305 -1.83 20.59 -27.46
CA GLY A 305 -2.91 20.12 -26.59
C GLY A 305 -3.45 21.23 -25.70
N ASP A 306 -4.27 20.86 -24.73
CA ASP A 306 -4.84 21.79 -23.76
C ASP A 306 -4.91 21.24 -22.33
N LEU A 307 -4.85 22.18 -21.37
CA LEU A 307 -5.18 21.93 -19.98
C LEU A 307 -6.67 21.58 -19.89
N THR A 308 -7.00 20.48 -19.23
CA THR A 308 -8.33 19.87 -19.23
C THR A 308 -8.86 19.73 -17.81
N ASP A 309 -10.03 20.31 -17.53
CA ASP A 309 -10.72 20.12 -16.25
C ASP A 309 -11.19 18.67 -16.09
N VAL A 310 -11.06 18.11 -14.89
CA VAL A 310 -11.47 16.75 -14.55
C VAL A 310 -12.44 16.82 -13.38
N THR A 311 -13.69 16.43 -13.64
CA THR A 311 -14.80 16.42 -12.68
C THR A 311 -14.35 15.85 -11.33
N ALA A 312 -14.49 16.67 -10.28
CA ALA A 312 -14.15 16.31 -8.90
C ALA A 312 -12.68 15.89 -8.64
N TYR A 313 -11.72 16.38 -9.46
CA TYR A 313 -10.27 16.31 -9.23
C TYR A 313 -9.49 17.59 -9.56
N PHE A 314 -9.89 18.33 -10.62
CA PHE A 314 -9.13 19.45 -11.13
C PHE A 314 -10.01 20.45 -11.89
N ASP A 315 -9.89 21.73 -11.59
CA ASP A 315 -10.64 22.85 -12.20
C ASP A 315 -9.72 23.94 -12.79
N GLY A 316 -8.43 23.66 -13.01
CA GLY A 316 -7.46 24.69 -13.39
C GLY A 316 -7.60 25.23 -14.81
N ALA A 317 -8.22 24.51 -15.75
CA ALA A 317 -8.46 25.02 -17.11
C ALA A 317 -9.49 26.14 -17.12
N SER A 318 -10.53 26.06 -16.29
CA SER A 318 -11.46 27.17 -16.02
C SER A 318 -11.00 28.10 -14.90
N GLY A 319 -10.17 27.61 -13.97
CA GLY A 319 -9.65 28.31 -12.79
C GLY A 319 -8.45 29.24 -13.03
N GLY A 320 -7.77 29.12 -14.17
CA GLY A 320 -6.76 30.10 -14.63
C GLY A 320 -5.33 29.58 -14.86
N GLY A 321 -5.12 28.26 -14.88
CA GLY A 321 -3.83 27.62 -15.20
C GLY A 321 -3.54 26.39 -14.34
N VAL A 322 -2.29 25.93 -14.36
CA VAL A 322 -1.81 24.89 -13.44
C VAL A 322 -1.59 25.45 -12.04
N TYR A 323 -1.74 24.60 -11.02
CA TYR A 323 -1.61 24.99 -9.63
C TYR A 323 -0.20 24.75 -9.05
N ALA A 324 0.14 25.51 -8.01
CA ALA A 324 1.31 25.22 -7.17
C ALA A 324 0.92 24.25 -6.05
N GLY A 325 1.74 23.24 -5.79
CA GLY A 325 1.45 22.20 -4.79
C GLY A 325 1.59 22.67 -3.35
N THR A 326 0.89 21.99 -2.45
CA THR A 326 1.00 22.19 -1.00
C THR A 326 2.34 21.64 -0.47
N ALA A 327 2.86 22.25 0.59
CA ALA A 327 4.12 21.81 1.18
C ALA A 327 3.88 20.81 2.32
N TYR A 328 4.34 19.57 2.15
CA TYR A 328 4.16 18.49 3.13
C TYR A 328 4.77 18.85 4.49
N GLY A 329 4.08 18.50 5.57
CA GLY A 329 4.49 18.79 6.95
C GLY A 329 3.93 20.12 7.50
N ALA A 330 2.99 20.74 6.78
CA ALA A 330 2.33 21.98 7.17
C ALA A 330 0.80 21.84 7.13
N GLU A 331 0.11 22.76 7.82
CA GLU A 331 -1.37 22.85 7.83
C GLU A 331 -1.99 22.75 6.44
N SER A 332 -1.43 23.46 5.46
CA SER A 332 -1.93 23.50 4.07
C SER A 332 -1.94 22.15 3.36
N SER A 333 -1.13 21.18 3.75
CA SER A 333 -1.13 19.84 3.14
C SER A 333 -2.02 18.85 3.90
N GLY A 334 -2.68 19.26 4.99
CA GLY A 334 -3.46 18.36 5.85
C GLY A 334 -2.63 17.39 6.70
N ILE A 335 -1.29 17.54 6.74
CA ILE A 335 -0.39 16.62 7.45
C ILE A 335 0.74 17.43 8.10
N ARG A 336 0.87 17.37 9.44
CA ARG A 336 1.88 18.15 10.19
C ARG A 336 2.46 17.37 11.38
N PRO A 337 3.57 17.82 11.99
CA PRO A 337 3.96 17.40 13.33
C PRO A 337 2.82 17.59 14.35
N ALA A 338 2.75 16.71 15.34
CA ALA A 338 1.93 16.90 16.52
C ALA A 338 2.42 18.11 17.32
N THR A 339 1.48 18.83 17.94
CA THR A 339 1.78 19.81 18.98
C THR A 339 2.06 19.10 20.32
N PRO A 340 2.83 19.71 21.23
CA PRO A 340 3.07 19.16 22.58
C PRO A 340 1.81 18.97 23.45
N ALA A 341 0.65 19.45 23.00
CA ALA A 341 -0.65 19.25 23.65
C ALA A 341 -1.43 18.04 23.08
N GLU A 342 -1.07 17.56 21.89
CA GLU A 342 -1.63 16.36 21.27
C GLU A 342 -0.80 15.12 21.64
N TYR A 343 0.53 15.20 21.50
CA TYR A 343 1.46 14.14 21.87
C TYR A 343 2.78 14.71 22.42
N SER A 344 3.41 13.99 23.34
CA SER A 344 4.69 14.39 23.95
C SER A 344 5.91 14.15 23.05
N ASN A 345 5.77 13.32 22.02
CA ASN A 345 6.83 12.94 21.10
C ASN A 345 6.78 13.80 19.81
N GLU A 346 7.79 14.67 19.62
CA GLU A 346 7.91 15.59 18.47
C GLU A 346 8.14 14.92 17.11
N ASP A 347 8.27 13.60 17.07
CA ASP A 347 8.32 12.85 15.81
C ASP A 347 6.93 12.43 15.32
N ILE A 348 5.91 12.41 16.18
CA ILE A 348 4.56 12.00 15.78
C ILE A 348 3.98 13.04 14.82
N TYR A 349 3.48 12.58 13.66
CA TYR A 349 2.71 13.40 12.72
C TYR A 349 1.22 13.05 12.80
N VAL A 350 0.37 14.05 12.60
CA VAL A 350 -1.10 13.94 12.64
C VAL A 350 -1.72 14.51 11.36
N LEU A 351 -2.95 14.10 11.07
CA LEU A 351 -3.76 14.68 10.01
C LEU A 351 -4.49 15.91 10.55
N THR A 352 -4.50 17.03 9.82
CA THR A 352 -5.07 18.30 10.27
C THR A 352 -6.14 18.84 9.30
N ASP A 353 -7.05 19.65 9.82
CA ASP A 353 -8.07 20.37 9.06
C ASP A 353 -7.52 21.60 8.31
N GLY A 354 -6.24 21.93 8.50
CA GLY A 354 -5.57 23.09 7.93
C GLY A 354 -5.84 24.41 8.67
N ALA A 355 -6.65 24.35 9.74
CA ALA A 355 -6.90 25.45 10.68
C ALA A 355 -6.23 25.21 12.06
N GLY A 356 -5.46 24.13 12.19
CA GLY A 356 -4.73 23.75 13.41
C GLY A 356 -5.32 22.56 14.15
N THR A 357 -6.50 22.04 13.79
CA THR A 357 -7.17 20.93 14.51
C THR A 357 -6.74 19.58 13.95
N ASN A 358 -6.31 18.65 14.82
CA ASN A 358 -6.19 17.25 14.42
C ASN A 358 -7.57 16.70 13.99
N ARG A 359 -7.66 16.08 12.81
CA ARG A 359 -8.87 15.44 12.27
C ARG A 359 -9.24 14.15 12.99
N TYR A 360 -8.24 13.43 13.51
CA TYR A 360 -8.39 12.12 14.13
C TYR A 360 -7.59 12.01 15.45
N PRO A 361 -7.89 12.86 16.47
CA PRO A 361 -7.33 12.74 17.81
C PRO A 361 -7.86 11.48 18.50
N ALA A 362 -7.19 11.04 19.57
CA ALA A 362 -7.66 9.90 20.36
C ALA A 362 -9.03 10.17 21.02
N THR A 363 -10.01 9.34 20.70
CA THR A 363 -11.40 9.42 21.21
C THR A 363 -11.85 8.09 21.83
N GLY A 364 -13.03 8.07 22.46
CA GLY A 364 -13.63 6.83 22.97
C GLY A 364 -14.58 6.20 21.94
N GLY A 365 -14.75 4.88 22.02
CA GLY A 365 -15.57 4.08 21.11
C GLY A 365 -17.04 4.49 21.05
N THR A 366 -17.64 4.38 19.86
CA THR A 366 -19.06 4.66 19.58
C THR A 366 -19.95 3.45 19.89
N ASP A 367 -19.34 2.28 20.07
CA ASP A 367 -19.98 0.96 20.13
C ASP A 367 -20.57 0.59 21.50
N GLY A 368 -20.76 1.56 22.40
CA GLY A 368 -21.32 1.36 23.75
C GLY A 368 -22.76 0.80 23.82
N ALA A 369 -23.42 0.58 22.68
CA ALA A 369 -24.68 -0.17 22.57
C ALA A 369 -24.46 -1.70 22.46
N SER A 370 -23.30 -2.12 21.93
CA SER A 370 -22.92 -3.52 21.68
C SER A 370 -21.81 -3.99 22.62
N VAL A 371 -20.89 -3.08 22.99
CA VAL A 371 -19.73 -3.35 23.84
C VAL A 371 -19.95 -2.69 25.20
N ALA A 372 -20.07 -3.50 26.26
CA ALA A 372 -20.43 -3.03 27.61
C ALA A 372 -19.38 -2.08 28.25
N ALA A 373 -18.15 -2.08 27.73
CA ALA A 373 -17.13 -1.08 27.98
C ALA A 373 -16.36 -0.84 26.67
N PRO A 374 -16.62 0.26 25.94
CA PRO A 374 -15.82 0.62 24.76
C PRO A 374 -14.33 0.81 25.06
N LEU A 375 -13.53 1.06 24.01
CA LEU A 375 -12.24 1.71 24.17
C LEU A 375 -12.42 3.14 24.69
N THR A 376 -11.60 3.57 25.65
CA THR A 376 -11.54 4.97 26.08
C THR A 376 -10.44 5.73 25.36
N ALA A 377 -10.57 7.07 25.26
CA ALA A 377 -9.54 7.91 24.64
C ALA A 377 -8.13 7.70 25.23
N ALA A 378 -8.02 7.43 26.54
CA ALA A 378 -6.74 7.16 27.19
C ALA A 378 -6.14 5.79 26.79
N GLU A 379 -6.98 4.78 26.56
CA GLU A 379 -6.55 3.47 26.04
C GLU A 379 -6.14 3.57 24.57
N VAL A 380 -6.86 4.35 23.77
CA VAL A 380 -6.52 4.64 22.36
C VAL A 380 -5.20 5.40 22.27
N THR A 381 -4.98 6.43 23.11
CA THR A 381 -3.67 7.11 23.21
C THR A 381 -2.56 6.13 23.57
N ALA A 382 -2.77 5.22 24.53
CA ALA A 382 -1.77 4.23 24.90
C ALA A 382 -1.45 3.26 23.74
N ILE A 383 -2.46 2.76 23.04
CA ILE A 383 -2.27 1.91 21.84
C ILE A 383 -1.44 2.64 20.77
N LEU A 384 -1.80 3.88 20.45
CA LEU A 384 -1.12 4.70 19.45
C LEU A 384 0.35 4.98 19.86
N GLU A 385 0.59 5.44 21.10
CA GLU A 385 1.94 5.74 21.60
C GLU A 385 2.83 4.49 21.69
N GLU A 386 2.31 3.36 22.19
CA GLU A 386 3.11 2.14 22.31
C GLU A 386 3.42 1.50 20.95
N ALA A 387 2.46 1.51 20.01
CA ALA A 387 2.70 1.09 18.63
C ALA A 387 3.75 2.00 17.95
N TYR A 388 3.68 3.32 18.16
CA TYR A 388 4.74 4.24 17.69
C TYR A 388 6.10 3.93 18.34
N GLY A 389 6.11 3.55 19.62
CA GLY A 389 7.29 3.07 20.33
C GLY A 389 7.86 1.73 19.83
N VAL A 390 7.06 0.89 19.14
CA VAL A 390 7.56 -0.26 18.39
C VAL A 390 8.14 0.21 17.05
N MET A 391 7.43 1.08 16.32
CA MET A 391 7.91 1.63 15.04
C MET A 391 9.27 2.33 15.16
N THR A 392 9.49 3.15 16.18
CA THR A 392 10.77 3.87 16.36
C THR A 392 11.96 2.96 16.65
N ALA A 393 11.72 1.76 17.18
CA ALA A 393 12.73 0.72 17.37
C ALA A 393 12.87 -0.21 16.16
N ALA A 394 11.80 -0.41 15.38
CA ALA A 394 11.73 -1.35 14.27
C ALA A 394 12.72 -1.00 13.14
N ARG A 395 13.45 -2.01 12.66
CA ARG A 395 14.30 -1.96 11.47
C ARG A 395 13.41 -2.03 10.23
N ALA A 396 13.53 -1.02 9.37
CA ALA A 396 12.86 -0.99 8.08
C ALA A 396 13.33 -2.13 7.16
N GLN A 397 12.41 -2.71 6.39
CA GLN A 397 12.73 -3.62 5.30
C GLN A 397 12.97 -2.83 4.00
N ILE A 398 12.10 -1.87 3.70
CA ILE A 398 12.02 -1.26 2.37
C ILE A 398 12.65 0.13 2.27
N ARG A 399 13.57 0.49 3.19
CA ARG A 399 14.14 1.85 3.27
C ARG A 399 15.67 1.84 3.21
N GLN A 400 16.23 2.82 2.51
CA GLN A 400 17.67 3.08 2.43
C GLN A 400 18.02 4.40 3.16
N PRO A 401 19.19 4.48 3.85
CA PRO A 401 20.16 3.40 4.05
C PRO A 401 19.60 2.30 4.98
N LEU A 402 20.16 1.10 4.90
CA LEU A 402 19.89 0.02 5.86
C LEU A 402 20.18 0.46 7.31
N GLU A 403 19.57 -0.21 8.29
CA GLU A 403 19.47 0.23 9.69
C GLU A 403 18.67 1.54 9.91
N SER A 404 17.94 2.03 8.90
CA SER A 404 16.87 3.03 9.09
C SER A 404 15.71 2.46 9.92
N ARG A 405 15.09 3.31 10.74
CA ARG A 405 13.87 2.96 11.47
C ARG A 405 12.67 2.88 10.52
N ALA A 406 11.72 1.99 10.81
CA ALA A 406 10.49 1.84 10.05
C ALA A 406 9.67 3.13 10.04
N GLN A 407 8.86 3.35 8.99
CA GLN A 407 8.02 4.55 8.86
C GLN A 407 6.62 4.20 8.37
N VAL A 408 5.66 4.16 9.31
CA VAL A 408 4.29 3.69 9.08
C VAL A 408 3.23 4.69 9.53
N SER A 409 2.02 4.55 9.01
CA SER A 409 0.81 5.10 9.61
C SER A 409 0.17 4.07 10.54
N ILE A 410 -0.49 4.52 11.60
CA ILE A 410 -1.09 3.70 12.66
C ILE A 410 -2.51 4.21 12.90
N SER A 411 -3.51 3.33 12.74
CA SER A 411 -4.94 3.65 12.91
C SER A 411 -5.57 2.73 13.96
N VAL A 412 -6.45 3.28 14.80
CA VAL A 412 -7.25 2.52 15.77
C VAL A 412 -8.74 2.75 15.48
N VAL A 413 -9.53 1.66 15.52
CA VAL A 413 -10.99 1.69 15.33
C VAL A 413 -11.74 0.92 16.41
N ASP A 414 -13.02 1.22 16.58
CA ASP A 414 -13.96 0.44 17.40
C ASP A 414 -14.63 -0.71 16.61
N THR A 415 -15.54 -1.46 17.23
CA THR A 415 -16.25 -2.58 16.58
C THR A 415 -17.32 -2.14 15.56
N ASN A 416 -17.58 -0.84 15.44
CA ASN A 416 -18.37 -0.23 14.37
C ASN A 416 -17.49 0.29 13.21
N GLY A 417 -16.17 0.06 13.25
CA GLY A 417 -15.22 0.56 12.25
C GLY A 417 -14.98 2.07 12.33
N GLN A 418 -15.39 2.74 13.41
CA GLN A 418 -15.24 4.18 13.57
C GLN A 418 -13.82 4.56 13.96
N ILE A 419 -13.30 5.63 13.37
CA ILE A 419 -11.92 6.09 13.57
C ILE A 419 -11.77 6.66 14.99
N LEU A 420 -11.07 5.94 15.86
CA LEU A 420 -10.80 6.43 17.22
C LEU A 420 -9.53 7.26 17.33
N GLY A 421 -8.60 7.12 16.38
CA GLY A 421 -7.42 7.97 16.26
C GLY A 421 -6.44 7.48 15.19
N ILE A 422 -5.69 8.39 14.58
CA ILE A 422 -4.65 8.08 13.58
C ILE A 422 -3.39 8.90 13.87
N ILE A 423 -2.23 8.25 13.86
CA ILE A 423 -0.91 8.91 13.89
C ILE A 423 0.02 8.34 12.83
N ARG A 424 1.10 9.07 12.50
CA ARG A 424 2.03 8.69 11.42
C ARG A 424 3.48 8.94 11.80
N GLY A 425 4.39 8.12 11.30
CA GLY A 425 5.80 8.46 11.17
C GLY A 425 5.96 9.68 10.23
N PRO A 426 6.94 10.57 10.48
CA PRO A 426 7.09 11.81 9.72
C PRO A 426 7.29 11.57 8.22
N ASP A 427 8.02 10.52 7.85
CA ASP A 427 8.30 10.10 6.47
C ASP A 427 7.61 8.78 6.10
N ALA A 428 6.48 8.48 6.74
CA ALA A 428 5.64 7.36 6.31
C ALA A 428 5.08 7.62 4.90
N PRO A 429 5.10 6.62 3.99
CA PRO A 429 4.36 6.68 2.73
C PRO A 429 2.88 7.03 2.94
N ILE A 430 2.29 7.79 2.01
CA ILE A 430 0.95 8.36 2.22
C ILE A 430 -0.15 7.32 1.97
N PHE A 431 0.07 6.39 1.04
CA PHE A 431 -0.86 5.28 0.77
C PHE A 431 -1.24 4.54 2.06
N GLY A 432 -0.22 4.31 2.91
CA GLY A 432 -0.31 3.60 4.18
C GLY A 432 -1.29 4.19 5.18
N THR A 433 -1.79 5.42 5.00
CA THR A 433 -2.71 6.07 5.95
C THR A 433 -4.16 5.61 5.79
N ASP A 434 -4.62 5.42 4.55
CA ASP A 434 -5.93 4.81 4.28
C ASP A 434 -5.84 3.29 4.47
N VAL A 435 -4.73 2.68 4.02
CA VAL A 435 -4.46 1.25 4.22
C VAL A 435 -4.37 0.89 5.71
N SER A 436 -3.71 1.67 6.57
CA SER A 436 -3.69 1.37 8.02
C SER A 436 -5.09 1.41 8.64
N LEU A 437 -6.00 2.22 8.09
CA LEU A 437 -7.41 2.24 8.48
C LEU A 437 -8.20 1.05 7.90
N GLN A 438 -8.02 0.70 6.63
CA GLN A 438 -8.62 -0.50 6.03
C GLN A 438 -8.23 -1.76 6.80
N LYS A 439 -6.93 -1.89 7.12
CA LYS A 439 -6.38 -2.97 7.95
C LYS A 439 -7.00 -3.01 9.35
N ALA A 440 -7.08 -1.87 10.04
CA ALA A 440 -7.69 -1.77 11.37
C ALA A 440 -9.17 -2.24 11.36
N ARG A 441 -9.92 -1.81 10.34
CA ARG A 441 -11.31 -2.21 10.10
C ARG A 441 -11.44 -3.69 9.76
N THR A 442 -10.53 -4.23 8.97
CA THR A 442 -10.56 -5.64 8.53
C THR A 442 -10.42 -6.58 9.74
N ALA A 443 -9.40 -6.39 10.58
CA ALA A 443 -9.25 -7.20 11.80
C ALA A 443 -10.45 -7.07 12.78
N ALA A 444 -10.95 -5.84 12.99
CA ALA A 444 -12.13 -5.62 13.83
C ALA A 444 -13.40 -6.27 13.25
N PHE A 445 -13.60 -6.17 11.93
CA PHE A 445 -14.78 -6.70 11.24
C PHE A 445 -14.80 -8.23 11.25
N PHE A 446 -13.77 -8.89 10.73
CA PHE A 446 -13.76 -10.36 10.60
C PHE A 446 -13.73 -11.06 11.97
N SER A 447 -13.23 -10.41 13.02
CA SER A 447 -13.31 -10.89 14.42
C SER A 447 -14.65 -10.59 15.10
N GLY A 448 -15.54 -9.84 14.46
CA GLY A 448 -16.80 -9.38 15.01
C GLY A 448 -17.95 -10.38 14.88
N ALA A 449 -18.96 -10.22 15.74
CA ALA A 449 -20.19 -11.03 15.69
C ALA A 449 -21.02 -10.80 14.42
N GLU A 450 -20.94 -9.59 13.84
CA GLU A 450 -21.80 -9.15 12.74
C GLU A 450 -21.22 -9.37 11.34
N ALA A 451 -20.02 -9.94 11.19
CA ALA A 451 -19.38 -10.09 9.87
C ALA A 451 -20.25 -10.88 8.88
N ALA A 452 -20.83 -12.00 9.33
CA ALA A 452 -21.79 -12.76 8.52
C ALA A 452 -23.10 -12.00 8.25
N SER A 453 -23.60 -11.24 9.23
CA SER A 453 -24.82 -10.43 9.12
C SER A 453 -24.66 -9.36 8.05
N ASP A 454 -23.58 -8.58 8.13
CA ASP A 454 -23.30 -7.45 7.26
C ASP A 454 -23.00 -7.92 5.82
N LEU A 455 -22.16 -8.96 5.67
CA LEU A 455 -21.84 -9.52 4.35
C LEU A 455 -23.06 -10.17 3.67
N THR A 456 -23.96 -10.84 4.41
CA THR A 456 -25.19 -11.37 3.81
C THR A 456 -26.28 -10.31 3.60
N GLY A 457 -26.24 -9.22 4.38
CA GLY A 457 -27.12 -8.06 4.23
C GLY A 457 -26.66 -7.02 3.21
N THR A 458 -25.51 -7.23 2.56
CA THR A 458 -24.96 -6.30 1.57
C THR A 458 -25.94 -6.08 0.42
N ALA A 459 -26.19 -4.81 0.06
CA ALA A 459 -27.01 -4.47 -1.09
C ALA A 459 -26.40 -5.04 -2.38
N GLY A 460 -27.25 -5.55 -3.27
CA GLY A 460 -26.83 -5.96 -4.63
C GLY A 460 -26.42 -4.74 -5.48
N PRO A 461 -25.76 -4.95 -6.62
CA PRO A 461 -25.11 -3.90 -7.39
C PRO A 461 -26.01 -2.69 -7.70
N ALA A 462 -25.44 -1.51 -7.50
CA ALA A 462 -26.05 -0.24 -7.85
C ALA A 462 -25.99 0.00 -9.36
N VAL A 463 -24.95 -0.48 -10.03
CA VAL A 463 -24.69 -0.21 -11.45
C VAL A 463 -25.24 -1.32 -12.36
N ALA A 464 -26.49 -1.16 -12.78
CA ALA A 464 -27.17 -2.11 -13.65
C ALA A 464 -26.49 -2.23 -15.03
N GLY A 465 -25.90 -3.40 -15.31
CA GLY A 465 -25.28 -3.74 -16.60
C GLY A 465 -23.90 -4.36 -16.44
N PHE A 466 -23.16 -4.01 -15.39
CA PHE A 466 -21.92 -4.69 -15.03
C PHE A 466 -22.20 -5.96 -14.25
N ASN A 467 -21.37 -6.98 -14.45
CA ASN A 467 -21.47 -8.25 -13.76
C ASN A 467 -20.71 -8.14 -12.43
N THR A 468 -21.37 -8.27 -11.27
CA THR A 468 -20.65 -8.35 -10.00
C THR A 468 -19.94 -9.70 -9.89
N THR A 469 -18.67 -9.71 -10.30
CA THR A 469 -17.57 -10.62 -9.97
C THR A 469 -18.01 -11.93 -9.29
N LYS A 470 -18.46 -11.78 -8.04
CA LYS A 470 -19.09 -12.79 -7.20
C LYS A 470 -19.86 -12.04 -6.11
N PRO A 471 -21.15 -12.32 -5.83
CA PRO A 471 -21.93 -11.56 -4.86
C PRO A 471 -21.36 -11.62 -3.45
N VAL A 472 -21.28 -10.48 -2.75
CA VAL A 472 -20.66 -10.35 -1.41
C VAL A 472 -21.22 -11.36 -0.38
N ALA A 473 -22.54 -11.61 -0.42
CA ALA A 473 -23.20 -12.58 0.46
C ALA A 473 -22.72 -14.04 0.28
N SER A 474 -22.16 -14.42 -0.87
CA SER A 474 -21.72 -15.80 -1.14
C SER A 474 -20.47 -16.21 -0.35
N TYR A 475 -19.52 -15.28 -0.19
CA TYR A 475 -18.26 -15.49 0.51
C TYR A 475 -18.44 -15.97 1.96
N VAL A 476 -19.56 -15.64 2.60
CA VAL A 476 -19.90 -16.13 3.95
C VAL A 476 -20.09 -17.63 3.98
N GLN A 477 -20.68 -18.23 2.94
CA GLN A 477 -20.84 -19.67 2.84
C GLN A 477 -19.52 -20.34 2.46
N ASP A 478 -18.76 -19.76 1.51
CA ASP A 478 -17.45 -20.28 1.12
C ASP A 478 -16.48 -20.39 2.31
N VAL A 479 -16.44 -19.36 3.18
CA VAL A 479 -15.62 -19.37 4.40
C VAL A 479 -16.05 -20.48 5.37
N ARG A 480 -17.36 -20.71 5.52
CA ARG A 480 -17.92 -21.76 6.41
C ARG A 480 -17.61 -23.16 5.91
N ASP A 481 -17.72 -23.39 4.61
CA ASP A 481 -17.41 -24.68 3.98
C ASP A 481 -15.90 -24.94 3.90
N PHE A 482 -15.08 -23.89 3.84
CA PHE A 482 -13.61 -23.98 3.82
C PHE A 482 -12.98 -24.18 5.21
N ILE A 483 -13.58 -23.65 6.28
CA ILE A 483 -13.13 -23.77 7.68
C ILE A 483 -13.81 -24.95 8.43
N PRO A 484 -14.55 -25.82 7.70
CA PRO A 484 -15.74 -26.55 8.18
C PRO A 484 -16.40 -26.09 9.50
N ASP A 485 -16.73 -24.80 9.62
CA ASP A 485 -17.44 -24.25 10.79
C ASP A 485 -18.67 -23.40 10.35
N PRO A 486 -19.91 -23.83 10.63
CA PRO A 486 -21.11 -23.04 10.34
C PRO A 486 -21.23 -21.75 11.18
N ALA A 487 -20.46 -21.62 12.27
CA ALA A 487 -20.36 -20.40 13.09
C ALA A 487 -19.18 -19.49 12.67
N ALA A 488 -18.47 -19.80 11.58
CA ALA A 488 -17.48 -18.88 11.06
C ALA A 488 -18.13 -17.52 10.69
N LEU A 489 -17.37 -16.46 10.92
CA LEU A 489 -17.77 -15.05 10.78
C LEU A 489 -18.89 -14.59 11.75
N THR A 490 -19.01 -15.22 12.93
CA THR A 490 -19.89 -14.74 14.02
C THR A 490 -19.13 -14.53 15.34
N GLY A 491 -17.93 -13.95 15.29
CA GLY A 491 -17.13 -13.57 16.47
C GLY A 491 -16.53 -14.73 17.28
N THR A 492 -16.58 -15.96 16.76
CA THR A 492 -16.02 -17.17 17.38
C THR A 492 -14.49 -17.28 17.25
N VAL A 493 -13.92 -16.57 16.28
CA VAL A 493 -12.49 -16.59 15.93
C VAL A 493 -12.00 -15.16 15.75
N ALA A 494 -10.84 -14.85 16.33
CA ALA A 494 -10.13 -13.61 16.10
C ALA A 494 -9.26 -13.70 14.84
N PHE A 495 -9.54 -12.85 13.86
CA PHE A 495 -8.81 -12.74 12.60
C PHE A 495 -7.94 -11.49 12.58
N ALA A 496 -6.71 -11.66 12.11
CA ALA A 496 -5.76 -10.61 11.76
C ALA A 496 -5.53 -10.61 10.24
N ASP A 497 -5.03 -9.52 9.65
CA ASP A 497 -4.90 -9.45 8.17
C ASP A 497 -3.94 -10.48 7.57
N ARG A 498 -3.02 -11.06 8.35
CA ARG A 498 -2.24 -12.21 7.85
C ARG A 498 -3.10 -13.45 7.63
N SER A 499 -4.10 -13.67 8.47
CA SER A 499 -5.04 -14.79 8.33
C SER A 499 -6.07 -14.52 7.23
N GLY A 500 -6.61 -13.29 7.15
CA GLY A 500 -7.44 -12.85 6.02
C GLY A 500 -6.68 -12.96 4.69
N GLY A 501 -5.44 -12.47 4.66
CA GLY A 501 -4.50 -12.60 3.54
C GLY A 501 -3.93 -13.99 3.29
N ASN A 502 -4.33 -15.02 4.06
CA ASN A 502 -4.21 -16.42 3.64
C ASN A 502 -5.51 -16.87 2.95
N LEU A 503 -6.68 -16.51 3.50
CA LEU A 503 -8.00 -16.83 2.94
C LEU A 503 -8.30 -16.09 1.61
N SER A 504 -7.58 -15.01 1.29
CA SER A 504 -7.74 -14.23 0.05
C SER A 504 -6.76 -14.58 -1.08
N ARG A 505 -5.98 -15.66 -0.97
CA ARG A 505 -4.99 -16.03 -2.02
C ARG A 505 -5.65 -16.78 -3.20
N PRO A 506 -5.22 -16.55 -4.45
CA PRO A 506 -5.69 -17.31 -5.63
C PRO A 506 -5.19 -18.76 -5.64
N TYR A 507 -4.14 -19.07 -4.87
CA TYR A 507 -3.66 -20.42 -4.56
C TYR A 507 -3.61 -20.59 -3.03
N PHE A 508 -4.09 -21.72 -2.50
CA PHE A 508 -4.05 -22.00 -1.06
C PHE A 508 -3.48 -23.41 -0.79
N PRO A 509 -2.28 -23.55 -0.18
CA PRO A 509 -1.40 -22.49 0.31
C PRO A 509 -0.93 -21.48 -0.73
N ASP A 510 -0.53 -20.33 -0.22
CA ASP A 510 0.22 -19.29 -0.94
C ASP A 510 1.41 -19.92 -1.70
N GLY A 511 1.47 -19.71 -3.02
CA GLY A 511 2.44 -20.34 -3.92
C GLY A 511 2.18 -21.80 -4.32
N GLU A 512 1.28 -22.56 -3.69
CA GLU A 512 1.04 -23.98 -4.04
C GLU A 512 0.14 -24.10 -5.28
N VAL A 513 0.73 -23.96 -6.46
CA VAL A 513 0.02 -24.02 -7.77
C VAL A 513 -0.67 -25.36 -7.99
N GLY A 514 -1.93 -25.31 -8.43
CA GLY A 514 -2.78 -26.48 -8.65
C GLY A 514 -3.67 -26.86 -7.47
N THR A 515 -3.59 -26.11 -6.37
CA THR A 515 -4.58 -26.13 -5.28
C THR A 515 -5.85 -25.33 -5.63
N ALA A 516 -6.83 -25.32 -4.72
CA ALA A 516 -7.95 -24.39 -4.78
C ALA A 516 -7.51 -22.99 -4.28
N ASN A 517 -8.25 -21.96 -4.69
CA ASN A 517 -8.13 -20.63 -4.09
C ASN A 517 -8.66 -20.61 -2.64
N GLY A 518 -8.21 -19.63 -1.86
CA GLY A 518 -8.81 -19.32 -0.56
C GLY A 518 -10.25 -18.79 -0.74
N PRO A 519 -11.12 -18.93 0.28
CA PRO A 519 -12.56 -18.69 0.13
C PRO A 519 -12.92 -17.22 -0.12
N LEU A 520 -12.05 -16.28 0.24
CA LEU A 520 -12.21 -14.85 0.00
C LEU A 520 -11.66 -14.39 -1.36
N SER A 521 -10.98 -15.28 -2.10
CA SER A 521 -10.43 -15.02 -3.43
C SER A 521 -11.41 -15.39 -4.55
N LEU A 522 -11.12 -14.90 -5.76
CA LEU A 522 -11.55 -15.56 -7.00
C LEU A 522 -10.66 -16.79 -7.31
N PRO A 523 -11.11 -17.74 -8.13
CA PRO A 523 -10.23 -18.73 -8.74
C PRO A 523 -9.25 -18.04 -9.71
N ILE A 524 -8.04 -18.60 -9.90
CA ILE A 524 -6.99 -18.00 -10.75
C ILE A 524 -7.40 -17.79 -12.22
N THR A 525 -8.45 -18.45 -12.71
CA THR A 525 -9.02 -18.22 -14.06
C THR A 525 -9.78 -16.89 -14.19
N GLU A 526 -10.12 -16.25 -13.07
CA GLU A 526 -10.88 -15.01 -12.97
C GLU A 526 -10.14 -13.92 -12.20
N TRP A 527 -9.15 -14.32 -11.39
CA TRP A 527 -8.33 -13.46 -10.54
C TRP A 527 -7.35 -12.61 -11.36
N SER A 528 -7.15 -11.37 -10.93
CA SER A 528 -6.03 -10.51 -11.35
C SER A 528 -5.79 -9.41 -10.32
N PRO A 529 -4.75 -8.56 -10.49
CA PRO A 529 -4.63 -7.29 -9.78
C PRO A 529 -5.87 -6.38 -9.82
N PHE A 530 -6.81 -6.57 -10.74
CA PHE A 530 -8.07 -5.81 -10.85
C PHE A 530 -9.33 -6.59 -10.40
N ALA A 531 -9.15 -7.84 -9.94
CA ALA A 531 -10.22 -8.72 -9.49
C ALA A 531 -9.72 -9.70 -8.42
N THR A 532 -9.54 -9.23 -7.18
CA THR A 532 -8.92 -10.04 -6.12
C THR A 532 -9.88 -11.00 -5.40
N GLY A 533 -11.19 -10.71 -5.40
CA GLY A 533 -12.19 -11.50 -4.67
C GLY A 533 -13.09 -10.60 -3.82
N LEU A 534 -13.34 -10.98 -2.56
CA LEU A 534 -14.24 -10.24 -1.66
C LEU A 534 -13.86 -8.77 -1.55
N GLN A 535 -12.55 -8.47 -1.52
CA GLN A 535 -12.05 -7.10 -1.46
C GLN A 535 -12.57 -6.24 -2.62
N SER A 536 -12.50 -6.73 -3.86
CA SER A 536 -12.96 -5.97 -5.03
C SER A 536 -14.48 -6.06 -5.22
N SER A 537 -15.09 -7.21 -4.94
CA SER A 537 -16.56 -7.39 -4.85
C SER A 537 -17.23 -6.40 -3.88
N LEU A 538 -16.54 -5.97 -2.82
CA LEU A 538 -17.07 -5.03 -1.83
C LEU A 538 -17.13 -3.58 -2.32
N ILE A 539 -16.25 -3.18 -3.25
CA ILE A 539 -15.99 -1.77 -3.58
C ILE A 539 -16.29 -1.40 -5.04
N VAL A 540 -16.55 -2.37 -5.92
CA VAL A 540 -16.56 -2.17 -7.38
C VAL A 540 -17.67 -1.23 -7.84
N ASP A 541 -18.87 -1.36 -7.28
CA ASP A 541 -19.99 -0.45 -7.57
C ASP A 541 -19.64 1.01 -7.27
N ASN A 542 -18.97 1.30 -6.16
CA ASN A 542 -18.58 2.67 -5.79
C ASN A 542 -17.54 3.27 -6.75
N ILE A 543 -16.62 2.47 -7.30
CA ILE A 543 -15.69 2.94 -8.35
C ILE A 543 -16.46 3.20 -9.65
N LEU A 544 -17.37 2.30 -10.05
CA LEU A 544 -18.16 2.46 -11.27
C LEU A 544 -19.11 3.66 -11.20
N GLU A 545 -19.82 3.86 -10.09
CA GLU A 545 -20.59 5.08 -9.81
C GLU A 545 -19.74 6.34 -9.98
N HIS A 546 -18.52 6.33 -9.43
CA HIS A 546 -17.60 7.45 -9.50
C HIS A 546 -17.12 7.74 -10.94
N VAL A 547 -16.75 6.71 -11.70
CA VAL A 547 -16.36 6.86 -13.12
C VAL A 547 -17.53 7.40 -13.95
N ILE A 548 -18.74 6.89 -13.73
CA ILE A 548 -19.96 7.36 -14.40
C ILE A 548 -20.24 8.83 -14.03
N HIS A 549 -20.04 9.23 -12.78
CA HIS A 549 -20.16 10.63 -12.35
C HIS A 549 -19.13 11.55 -13.04
N VAL A 550 -17.86 11.13 -13.16
CA VAL A 550 -16.83 11.93 -13.85
C VAL A 550 -17.22 12.17 -15.31
N LEU A 551 -17.80 11.17 -15.97
CA LEU A 551 -18.38 11.23 -17.32
C LEU A 551 -19.69 12.06 -17.41
N GLY A 552 -20.14 12.69 -16.33
CA GLY A 552 -21.35 13.52 -16.27
C GLY A 552 -22.65 12.76 -16.01
N GLY A 553 -22.56 11.45 -15.72
CA GLY A 553 -23.70 10.61 -15.38
C GLY A 553 -24.01 10.63 -13.89
N GLY A 554 -25.10 11.29 -13.49
CA GLY A 554 -25.61 11.21 -12.12
C GLY A 554 -24.74 11.87 -11.04
N ALA A 555 -24.86 11.39 -9.81
CA ALA A 555 -24.17 11.92 -8.64
C ALA A 555 -22.86 11.15 -8.36
N ASP A 556 -21.90 11.81 -7.71
CA ASP A 556 -20.68 11.15 -7.21
C ASP A 556 -21.06 10.06 -6.21
N THR A 557 -20.26 8.98 -6.16
CA THR A 557 -20.48 7.87 -5.23
C THR A 557 -20.52 8.36 -3.78
N ALA A 558 -21.28 7.69 -2.93
CA ALA A 558 -21.42 8.04 -1.51
C ALA A 558 -20.07 8.02 -0.76
N ILE A 559 -20.03 8.63 0.42
CA ILE A 559 -18.95 8.37 1.38
C ILE A 559 -19.30 7.06 2.09
N GLY A 560 -18.38 6.09 2.06
CA GLY A 560 -18.65 4.69 2.41
C GLY A 560 -18.49 3.79 1.18
N CYS A 561 -17.31 3.17 1.05
CA CYS A 561 -16.93 2.33 -0.10
C CYS A 561 -17.59 0.94 -0.17
N THR A 562 -18.64 0.65 0.61
CA THR A 562 -19.26 -0.67 0.58
C THR A 562 -20.76 -0.59 0.76
N GLY A 563 -21.51 -1.47 0.08
CA GLY A 563 -22.96 -1.62 0.22
C GLY A 563 -23.40 -2.38 1.48
N LEU A 564 -22.57 -2.46 2.52
CA LEU A 564 -22.94 -3.11 3.79
C LEU A 564 -24.10 -2.37 4.49
N PRO A 565 -24.90 -3.06 5.33
CA PRO A 565 -25.95 -2.43 6.14
C PRO A 565 -25.46 -1.28 7.04
N ASP A 566 -26.28 -0.23 7.13
CA ASP A 566 -26.08 0.87 8.08
C ASP A 566 -26.19 0.42 9.54
N ILE A 567 -25.31 0.93 10.39
CA ILE A 567 -25.28 0.66 11.83
C ILE A 567 -26.30 1.59 12.52
N PRO A 568 -27.44 1.10 13.06
CA PRO A 568 -28.55 1.97 13.49
C PRO A 568 -28.28 2.86 14.71
N SER A 569 -27.13 2.69 15.38
CA SER A 569 -26.66 3.55 16.48
C SER A 569 -25.82 4.75 16.02
N LEU A 570 -25.44 4.80 14.74
CA LEU A 570 -24.66 5.89 14.15
C LEU A 570 -25.55 6.89 13.40
N ALA A 571 -24.97 8.04 13.04
CA ALA A 571 -25.68 9.12 12.34
C ALA A 571 -25.23 9.23 10.88
N GLY A 572 -26.20 9.16 9.96
CA GLY A 572 -25.94 9.12 8.51
C GLY A 572 -25.78 7.68 7.99
N VAL A 573 -25.40 7.56 6.72
CA VAL A 573 -25.07 6.27 6.09
C VAL A 573 -23.66 5.88 6.59
N GLN A 574 -23.58 4.82 7.40
CA GLN A 574 -22.35 4.37 8.05
C GLN A 574 -22.38 2.87 8.35
N ASN A 575 -21.44 2.13 7.75
CA ASN A 575 -21.21 0.72 8.01
C ASN A 575 -19.79 0.46 8.57
N ARG A 576 -19.42 -0.81 8.76
CA ARG A 576 -18.14 -1.20 9.38
C ARG A 576 -16.92 -1.05 8.46
N LEU A 577 -17.13 -0.96 7.15
CA LEU A 577 -16.09 -0.99 6.12
C LEU A 577 -16.18 0.25 5.22
N GLN A 578 -16.19 1.45 5.82
CA GLN A 578 -16.36 2.74 5.11
C GLN A 578 -15.29 3.01 4.02
N ASN A 579 -14.15 2.32 4.04
CA ASN A 579 -13.13 2.35 3.00
C ASN A 579 -12.74 0.95 2.46
N GLY A 580 -13.60 -0.06 2.64
CA GLY A 580 -13.34 -1.44 2.20
C GLY A 580 -12.48 -2.26 3.18
N ILE A 581 -11.74 -3.25 2.65
CA ILE A 581 -10.84 -4.14 3.40
C ILE A 581 -9.44 -4.16 2.80
N GLN A 582 -8.46 -4.62 3.58
CA GLN A 582 -7.14 -5.00 3.05
C GLN A 582 -6.89 -6.50 3.23
N ILE A 583 -6.15 -7.10 2.29
CA ILE A 583 -5.88 -8.55 2.25
C ILE A 583 -4.41 -8.93 2.46
N PHE A 584 -3.58 -8.03 3.02
CA PHE A 584 -2.18 -8.32 3.38
C PHE A 584 -1.83 -7.84 4.80
N PRO A 585 -0.82 -8.45 5.46
CA PRO A 585 -0.59 -8.34 6.90
C PRO A 585 -0.37 -6.91 7.41
N GLY A 586 -0.63 -6.68 8.69
CA GLY A 586 -0.43 -5.39 9.37
C GLY A 586 -1.53 -4.95 10.34
N SER A 587 -2.37 -5.86 10.84
CA SER A 587 -3.36 -5.52 11.87
C SER A 587 -3.63 -6.65 12.83
N VAL A 588 -4.16 -6.28 13.99
CA VAL A 588 -4.71 -7.22 14.97
C VAL A 588 -5.98 -6.66 15.64
N PRO A 589 -6.93 -7.53 16.02
CA PRO A 589 -8.11 -7.15 16.79
C PRO A 589 -7.75 -6.91 18.27
N VAL A 590 -8.38 -5.91 18.88
CA VAL A 590 -8.17 -5.53 20.29
C VAL A 590 -9.24 -6.16 21.17
N TYR A 591 -8.81 -6.80 22.25
CA TYR A 591 -9.69 -7.52 23.17
C TYR A 591 -9.58 -6.99 24.61
N ARG A 592 -10.68 -7.13 25.38
CA ARG A 592 -10.71 -7.01 26.84
C ARG A 592 -11.29 -8.30 27.42
N GLY A 593 -10.40 -9.16 27.94
CA GLY A 593 -10.73 -10.56 28.16
C GLY A 593 -11.13 -11.22 26.83
N ASP A 594 -12.24 -11.93 26.80
CA ASP A 594 -12.75 -12.59 25.60
C ASP A 594 -13.66 -11.68 24.73
N THR A 595 -13.81 -10.40 25.09
CA THR A 595 -14.66 -9.43 24.35
C THR A 595 -13.83 -8.60 23.37
N LEU A 596 -14.19 -8.63 22.08
CA LEU A 596 -13.66 -7.70 21.06
C LEU A 596 -14.10 -6.26 21.38
N ILE A 597 -13.18 -5.30 21.30
CA ILE A 597 -13.45 -3.88 21.57
C ILE A 597 -12.90 -2.92 20.49
N GLY A 598 -12.35 -3.44 19.40
CA GLY A 598 -11.79 -2.63 18.31
C GLY A 598 -10.72 -3.36 17.50
N GLY A 599 -9.94 -2.60 16.73
CA GLY A 599 -8.83 -3.09 15.93
C GLY A 599 -7.72 -2.05 15.75
N VAL A 600 -6.48 -2.52 15.55
CA VAL A 600 -5.32 -1.68 15.24
C VAL A 600 -4.75 -2.12 13.91
N GLY A 601 -4.55 -1.17 13.00
CA GLY A 601 -3.92 -1.41 11.70
C GLY A 601 -2.75 -0.47 11.47
N VAL A 602 -1.75 -0.97 10.76
CA VAL A 602 -0.46 -0.33 10.53
C VAL A 602 -0.06 -0.50 9.07
N SER A 603 0.41 0.57 8.43
CA SER A 603 1.02 0.44 7.10
C SER A 603 2.03 1.51 6.72
N GLY A 604 3.17 1.07 6.17
CA GLY A 604 4.12 1.93 5.45
C GLY A 604 5.52 1.35 5.26
N ASP A 605 5.82 0.17 5.82
CA ASP A 605 7.09 -0.53 5.65
C ASP A 605 6.85 -1.97 5.15
N GLY A 606 7.75 -2.92 5.42
CA GLY A 606 7.49 -4.35 5.15
C GLY A 606 6.30 -4.92 5.95
N ILE A 607 5.58 -5.88 5.36
CA ILE A 607 4.36 -6.47 5.97
C ILE A 607 4.60 -7.18 7.32
N ASP A 608 5.81 -7.67 7.56
CA ASP A 608 6.20 -8.24 8.85
C ASP A 608 6.52 -7.15 9.90
N GLN A 609 7.04 -5.99 9.48
CA GLN A 609 7.15 -4.81 10.33
C GLN A 609 5.76 -4.28 10.70
N ASP A 610 4.84 -4.16 9.74
CA ASP A 610 3.47 -3.72 9.99
C ASP A 610 2.74 -4.63 11.02
N ASP A 611 2.85 -5.96 10.87
CA ASP A 611 2.30 -6.95 11.82
C ASP A 611 2.94 -6.82 13.21
N MET A 612 4.26 -6.73 13.28
CA MET A 612 4.97 -6.60 14.54
C MET A 612 4.58 -5.31 15.28
N ILE A 613 4.46 -4.19 14.56
CA ILE A 613 4.14 -2.88 15.14
C ILE A 613 2.70 -2.87 15.68
N SER A 614 1.74 -3.46 14.96
CA SER A 614 0.35 -3.59 15.43
C SER A 614 0.25 -4.51 16.66
N PHE A 615 0.77 -5.74 16.56
CA PHE A 615 0.68 -6.76 17.62
C PHE A 615 1.46 -6.40 18.89
N LEU A 616 2.68 -5.88 18.78
CA LEU A 616 3.45 -5.44 19.95
C LEU A 616 2.96 -4.10 20.50
N GLY A 617 2.33 -3.25 19.68
CA GLY A 617 1.67 -2.03 20.13
C GLY A 617 0.51 -2.33 21.08
N VAL A 618 -0.38 -3.24 20.67
CA VAL A 618 -1.49 -3.72 21.51
C VAL A 618 -0.99 -4.44 22.76
N HIS A 619 0.05 -5.28 22.63
CA HIS A 619 0.66 -5.97 23.77
C HIS A 619 1.21 -4.99 24.83
N ARG A 620 2.08 -4.06 24.41
CA ARG A 620 2.68 -3.04 25.30
C ARG A 620 1.64 -2.09 25.90
N ALA A 621 0.60 -1.73 25.13
CA ALA A 621 -0.52 -0.97 25.66
C ALA A 621 -1.23 -1.76 26.77
N GLY A 622 -1.44 -3.07 26.58
CA GLY A 622 -1.92 -3.97 27.63
C GLY A 622 -1.04 -3.97 28.88
N GLU A 623 0.29 -4.08 28.74
CA GLU A 623 1.24 -3.99 29.86
C GLU A 623 1.12 -2.64 30.60
N ARG A 624 1.17 -1.53 29.86
CA ARG A 624 1.03 -0.14 30.36
C ARG A 624 -0.32 0.10 31.07
N LEU A 625 -1.37 -0.57 30.62
CA LEU A 625 -2.73 -0.49 31.15
C LEU A 625 -3.04 -1.58 32.19
N ASN A 626 -2.02 -2.31 32.68
CA ASN A 626 -2.14 -3.36 33.70
C ASN A 626 -3.12 -4.49 33.32
N GLY A 627 -3.19 -4.85 32.03
CA GLY A 627 -4.06 -5.89 31.50
C GLY A 627 -5.52 -5.47 31.25
N ALA A 628 -5.83 -4.16 31.26
CA ALA A 628 -7.19 -3.67 30.96
C ALA A 628 -7.63 -3.91 29.49
N LEU A 629 -6.69 -4.20 28.60
CA LEU A 629 -6.90 -4.69 27.23
C LEU A 629 -5.68 -5.52 26.78
N GLY A 630 -5.76 -6.16 25.63
CA GLY A 630 -4.63 -6.84 25.01
C GLY A 630 -4.95 -7.46 23.65
N ASN A 631 -4.04 -8.31 23.17
CA ASN A 631 -4.23 -9.14 21.98
C ASN A 631 -5.36 -10.15 22.21
N ALA A 632 -5.95 -10.66 21.12
CA ALA A 632 -6.90 -11.77 21.18
C ALA A 632 -6.37 -12.97 21.99
N PRO A 633 -7.18 -13.64 22.83
CA PRO A 633 -6.79 -14.86 23.52
C PRO A 633 -6.30 -15.95 22.54
N GLU A 634 -5.17 -16.60 22.85
CA GLU A 634 -4.55 -17.61 21.95
C GLU A 634 -5.51 -18.70 21.50
N ALA A 635 -6.43 -19.13 22.37
CA ALA A 635 -7.40 -20.19 22.11
C ALA A 635 -8.45 -19.85 21.03
N ILE A 636 -8.62 -18.57 20.66
CA ILE A 636 -9.56 -18.13 19.60
C ILE A 636 -8.85 -17.50 18.39
N ARG A 637 -7.51 -17.44 18.36
CA ARG A 637 -6.77 -16.88 17.21
C ARG A 637 -6.99 -17.75 15.97
N ALA A 638 -7.07 -17.11 14.79
CA ALA A 638 -7.22 -17.82 13.52
C ALA A 638 -6.08 -18.82 13.23
N ASP A 639 -4.91 -18.68 13.87
CA ASP A 639 -3.83 -19.68 13.78
C ASP A 639 -4.15 -21.02 14.45
N GLN A 640 -5.27 -21.17 15.15
CA GLN A 640 -5.78 -22.47 15.59
C GLN A 640 -6.51 -23.25 14.48
N ILE A 641 -6.88 -22.58 13.38
CA ILE A 641 -7.53 -23.21 12.22
C ILE A 641 -6.48 -23.98 11.40
N VAL A 642 -6.81 -25.24 11.08
CA VAL A 642 -6.03 -26.11 10.22
C VAL A 642 -6.91 -26.65 9.09
N ILE A 643 -6.57 -26.29 7.86
CA ILE A 643 -7.21 -26.69 6.62
C ILE A 643 -6.53 -27.95 6.06
N SER A 644 -7.27 -28.87 5.45
CA SER A 644 -6.71 -30.08 4.81
C SER A 644 -6.59 -29.89 3.30
N VAL A 645 -5.40 -29.54 2.81
CA VAL A 645 -5.11 -29.36 1.38
C VAL A 645 -4.36 -30.59 0.88
N ASN A 646 -4.90 -31.28 -0.14
CA ASN A 646 -4.30 -32.51 -0.71
C ASN A 646 -3.99 -33.63 0.32
N GLY A 647 -4.61 -33.57 1.50
CA GLY A 647 -4.35 -34.46 2.64
C GLY A 647 -3.24 -34.01 3.60
N ALA A 648 -2.60 -32.87 3.34
CA ALA A 648 -1.65 -32.22 4.23
C ALA A 648 -2.33 -31.14 5.11
N PRO A 649 -1.94 -30.99 6.39
CA PRO A 649 -2.49 -29.97 7.29
C PRO A 649 -1.80 -28.61 7.07
N VAL A 650 -2.59 -27.61 6.66
CA VAL A 650 -2.17 -26.21 6.45
C VAL A 650 -2.76 -25.35 7.56
N ARG A 651 -1.93 -24.69 8.37
CA ARG A 651 -2.36 -23.81 9.46
C ARG A 651 -2.38 -22.36 8.97
N LEU A 652 -3.44 -21.61 9.30
CA LEU A 652 -3.47 -20.15 9.03
C LEU A 652 -2.44 -19.42 9.91
N ARG A 653 -1.97 -18.24 9.49
CA ARG A 653 -1.00 -17.44 10.25
C ARG A 653 -1.72 -16.24 10.88
N PHE A 654 -1.61 -16.05 12.20
CA PHE A 654 -2.20 -14.88 12.88
C PHE A 654 -1.33 -13.63 12.70
N VAL A 655 -0.04 -13.71 13.04
CA VAL A 655 0.97 -12.66 12.78
C VAL A 655 2.32 -13.26 12.37
N ASN A 656 3.20 -12.48 11.75
CA ASN A 656 4.64 -12.78 11.66
C ASN A 656 5.46 -11.55 12.04
N CYS A 657 6.62 -11.76 12.65
CA CYS A 657 7.51 -10.67 13.08
C CYS A 657 8.93 -10.93 12.56
N PRO A 658 9.63 -9.90 12.03
CA PRO A 658 10.80 -10.10 11.18
C PRO A 658 12.02 -10.60 11.98
N PHE A 659 12.87 -11.39 11.32
CA PHE A 659 14.17 -11.78 11.88
C PHE A 659 15.05 -10.53 12.07
N ASN A 660 15.66 -10.41 13.24
CA ASN A 660 16.34 -9.20 13.70
C ASN A 660 15.45 -7.95 13.52
N PRO A 661 14.45 -7.74 14.38
CA PRO A 661 13.40 -6.75 14.16
C PRO A 661 13.77 -5.33 14.58
N PHE A 662 14.75 -5.14 15.47
CA PHE A 662 15.03 -3.82 16.09
C PHE A 662 16.43 -3.29 15.77
N VAL A 663 16.51 -2.01 15.39
CA VAL A 663 17.78 -1.33 15.05
C VAL A 663 18.71 -1.29 16.26
N GLY A 664 19.99 -1.62 16.06
CA GLY A 664 20.99 -1.66 17.14
C GLY A 664 20.79 -2.77 18.19
N SER A 665 19.80 -3.65 18.01
CA SER A 665 19.57 -4.85 18.82
C SER A 665 19.88 -6.12 18.01
N ASN A 666 19.91 -7.26 18.70
CA ASN A 666 19.98 -8.61 18.14
C ASN A 666 18.85 -9.51 18.68
N GLU A 667 17.80 -8.93 19.26
CA GLU A 667 16.63 -9.64 19.78
C GLU A 667 15.94 -10.46 18.66
N GLN A 668 15.27 -11.57 19.01
CA GLN A 668 14.63 -12.48 18.06
C GLN A 668 13.32 -13.00 18.63
N ASN A 669 12.44 -13.49 17.76
CA ASN A 669 11.14 -14.07 18.13
C ASN A 669 10.29 -13.14 19.03
N VAL A 670 10.39 -11.83 18.82
CA VAL A 670 9.88 -10.79 19.75
C VAL A 670 8.38 -10.81 20.02
N CYS A 671 7.63 -11.57 19.23
CA CYS A 671 6.19 -11.79 19.29
C CYS A 671 5.79 -13.17 19.88
N GLN A 672 6.75 -14.00 20.29
CA GLN A 672 6.49 -15.34 20.81
C GLN A 672 5.94 -15.26 22.26
N GLY A 673 4.76 -15.84 22.50
CA GLY A 673 4.10 -15.88 23.81
C GLY A 673 3.51 -14.55 24.27
N LYS A 674 2.75 -13.89 23.38
CA LYS A 674 2.25 -12.50 23.52
C LYS A 674 0.84 -12.29 22.97
#